data_AF-A0A2I2KW15-F1
#
_entry.id   AF-A0A2I2KW15-F1
#
_cell.length_a   1.000
_cell.length_b   1.000
_cell.length_c   1.000
_cell.angle_alpha   90.00
_cell.angle_beta   90.00
_cell.angle_gamma   90.00
#
_symmetry.space_group_name_H-M   'P 1'
#
loop_
_entity.id
_entity.type
_entity.pdbx_description
1 polymer ?
#
loop_
_entity_poly.entity_id
_entity_poly.type
_entity_poly.pdbx_seq_one_letter_code
_entity_poly.pdbx_strand_id
1 'polypeptide(L)'
;MSAVTWSLGPGAIGAGRDLTIGGPVTIRVVQGSFDRLADAIFDVEELADQLDVARFQGRTDFIGKIDQYIATHDRGYTLIRGEAGVGKSALAAHLVWTRPCAYHFTRVGAGARIPVEARKNLAAQLIGAWDLAGQFAPDDTFPIGAARPDWLGKVLRAAARQRDTFSPGAPLVLVVDGLDEAEPDPPGMDTGVPLGLPAPDSLPPGVFVVATSRLGPPLDRFQDGSQGWFTLNVDDASNRQDMHDYLTRLLTGPHPDSQLVRLLDEQQITSAAFTATLLDRCAGVWLYLQYVLADIRAGRRSPTDVASLPVGLRTYYMQQIRERWAVDHHWKRLRRPTLALIAALQRPATATELAELACVDRDDVAAWLEGDLRAFLDVTRPWPRTYTMRHQSLRDLFTPTRTQVDHDDGGLGDELHYAILTAHSTLTDHFIPAGDPARRAWTDDYTRTHLPHHAAYAGRLDDLVQDPEFLLACQPDGILRHRHRLTTPAGTAAVDAYEQALDDINRYPEDAPTWWLHIWARKTRATTLADNAAHHTPRPWTIHTAMWTGTTHRTLALHTSTVLALAVLSLPDGRTLLASAGNDHTVQLWDPATGQPVPCLTGHTGTVTALAVLSLPDGPTLLASAGNDHTVRLWNPATGQPGPTLTGHTAPVNALAVLPLPDGPTLLASASDDHTVRLWDPATGQAGPTLTGHTDWVRALAILPLPDGPTLLASAGNDHTVRLWDPATGQAGLTLTGHTGWVTALAVLPLPDGRTLLASASADHTVRLWDPATGQPGPTLTGHTDWVRALAVLPLPDRPTLLASAGNDRTILVWAPDFE
;
A
#
# COMPACT_ATOMS: atom_id res chain seq x y z
N MET A 1 -50.71 -12.83 27.87
CA MET A 1 -50.63 -13.61 26.62
C MET A 1 -49.33 -13.21 25.94
N SER A 2 -48.34 -14.08 26.06
CA SER A 2 -46.95 -13.87 25.66
C SER A 2 -46.84 -13.74 24.14
N ALA A 3 -46.33 -12.61 23.67
CA ALA A 3 -45.96 -12.41 22.28
C ALA A 3 -44.84 -13.40 21.93
N VAL A 4 -45.18 -14.39 21.11
CA VAL A 4 -44.20 -15.31 20.53
C VAL A 4 -43.54 -14.56 19.38
N THR A 5 -42.32 -14.10 19.61
CA THR A 5 -41.44 -13.54 18.57
C THR A 5 -40.94 -14.70 17.72
N TRP A 6 -41.24 -14.70 16.42
CA TRP A 6 -40.64 -15.63 15.47
C TRP A 6 -39.39 -14.97 14.88
N SER A 7 -38.21 -15.50 15.20
CA SER A 7 -36.95 -15.22 14.51
C SER A 7 -36.82 -16.18 13.34
N LEU A 8 -37.21 -15.73 12.15
CA LEU A 8 -36.84 -16.38 10.89
C LEU A 8 -35.41 -15.96 10.55
N GLY A 9 -34.46 -16.87 10.71
CA GLY A 9 -33.10 -16.72 10.18
C GLY A 9 -33.11 -16.76 8.65
N PRO A 10 -32.13 -16.15 7.96
CA PRO A 10 -32.04 -16.15 6.50
C PRO A 10 -31.56 -17.52 6.02
N GLY A 11 -32.50 -18.46 5.94
CA GLY A 11 -32.32 -19.83 5.45
C GLY A 11 -33.38 -20.21 4.43
N ALA A 12 -33.66 -19.32 3.47
CA ALA A 12 -34.62 -19.58 2.39
C ALA A 12 -33.95 -19.34 1.03
N ILE A 13 -33.30 -20.38 0.51
CA ILE A 13 -33.00 -20.49 -0.92
C ILE A 13 -34.19 -21.18 -1.59
N GLY A 14 -34.84 -20.44 -2.50
CA GLY A 14 -35.49 -20.94 -3.71
C GLY A 14 -36.38 -22.19 -3.63
N ALA A 15 -37.62 -22.04 -3.15
CA ALA A 15 -38.75 -22.82 -3.64
C ALA A 15 -40.02 -21.98 -3.46
N GLY A 16 -40.60 -21.50 -4.57
CA GLY A 16 -41.74 -20.60 -4.53
C GLY A 16 -42.95 -21.14 -3.77
N ARG A 17 -43.64 -20.24 -3.05
CA ARG A 17 -45.09 -20.17 -2.91
C ARG A 17 -45.50 -18.81 -2.35
N ASP A 18 -46.58 -18.25 -2.93
CA ASP A 18 -47.12 -16.93 -2.64
C ASP A 18 -47.25 -16.61 -1.15
N LEU A 19 -46.76 -15.42 -0.76
CA LEU A 19 -47.17 -14.73 0.45
C LEU A 19 -48.00 -13.50 0.06
N THR A 20 -49.31 -13.62 0.18
CA THR A 20 -50.22 -12.47 0.16
C THR A 20 -50.04 -11.73 1.49
N ILE A 21 -49.18 -10.71 1.52
CA ILE A 21 -49.03 -9.83 2.68
C ILE A 21 -49.79 -8.53 2.41
N GLY A 22 -50.97 -8.40 3.02
CA GLY A 22 -51.71 -7.15 3.11
C GLY A 22 -51.09 -6.24 4.16
N GLY A 23 -50.03 -5.51 3.80
CA GLY A 23 -49.41 -4.48 4.64
C GLY A 23 -48.05 -4.02 4.13
N PRO A 24 -47.60 -2.79 4.43
CA PRO A 24 -46.33 -2.27 3.95
C PRO A 24 -45.15 -2.93 4.66
N VAL A 25 -44.26 -3.56 3.89
CA VAL A 25 -42.98 -4.14 4.35
C VAL A 25 -41.89 -3.07 4.30
N THR A 26 -40.97 -3.08 5.27
CA THR A 26 -39.85 -2.13 5.40
C THR A 26 -38.53 -2.85 5.08
N ILE A 27 -37.68 -2.26 4.23
CA ILE A 27 -36.47 -2.90 3.69
C ILE A 27 -35.22 -2.24 4.27
N ARG A 28 -34.28 -3.04 4.77
CA ARG A 28 -33.06 -2.54 5.44
C ARG A 28 -31.84 -2.78 4.56
N VAL A 29 -31.26 -1.71 4.02
CA VAL A 29 -29.93 -1.75 3.39
C VAL A 29 -28.90 -1.45 4.47
N VAL A 30 -27.98 -2.37 4.72
CA VAL A 30 -26.93 -2.22 5.73
C VAL A 30 -25.63 -1.81 5.02
N GLN A 31 -25.13 -0.60 5.29
CA GLN A 31 -23.70 -0.32 5.21
C GLN A 31 -23.10 -0.76 6.55
N GLY A 32 -22.41 -1.90 6.56
CA GLY A 32 -21.69 -2.40 7.73
C GLY A 32 -20.19 -2.47 7.45
N SER A 33 -19.38 -2.71 8.48
CA SER A 33 -17.90 -2.79 8.36
C SER A 33 -17.41 -4.04 7.61
N PHE A 34 -18.32 -4.86 7.05
CA PHE A 34 -18.05 -6.17 6.44
C PHE A 34 -17.20 -7.10 7.33
N ASP A 35 -17.18 -6.87 8.65
CA ASP A 35 -16.43 -7.70 9.59
C ASP A 35 -17.29 -8.81 10.18
N ARG A 36 -18.61 -8.65 10.15
CA ARG A 36 -19.59 -9.64 10.61
C ARG A 36 -20.32 -10.28 9.45
N LEU A 37 -20.74 -11.54 9.63
CA LEU A 37 -21.45 -12.31 8.60
C LEU A 37 -22.77 -11.63 8.20
N ALA A 38 -23.54 -11.15 9.18
CA ALA A 38 -24.85 -10.54 8.97
C ALA A 38 -24.80 -9.22 8.19
N ASP A 39 -23.69 -8.49 8.29
CA ASP A 39 -23.50 -7.20 7.61
C ASP A 39 -23.20 -7.35 6.11
N ALA A 40 -22.85 -8.58 5.70
CA ALA A 40 -22.38 -8.89 4.35
C ALA A 40 -23.41 -9.65 3.50
N ILE A 41 -24.68 -9.79 3.90
CA ILE A 41 -25.72 -10.51 3.15
C ILE A 41 -26.58 -9.53 2.33
N PHE A 42 -26.74 -9.80 1.03
CA PHE A 42 -27.57 -9.00 0.10
C PHE A 42 -28.95 -9.65 -0.09
N ASP A 43 -30.02 -8.84 -0.08
CA ASP A 43 -31.41 -9.31 -0.29
C ASP A 43 -31.80 -9.27 -1.77
N VAL A 44 -32.12 -10.43 -2.35
CA VAL A 44 -32.50 -10.59 -3.76
C VAL A 44 -33.98 -10.25 -4.00
N GLU A 45 -34.84 -10.33 -2.97
CA GLU A 45 -36.27 -10.02 -3.10
C GLU A 45 -36.51 -8.55 -3.45
N GLU A 46 -35.74 -7.64 -2.83
CA GLU A 46 -35.79 -6.22 -3.15
C GLU A 46 -35.46 -5.94 -4.63
N LEU A 47 -34.48 -6.65 -5.19
CA LEU A 47 -34.10 -6.51 -6.60
C LEU A 47 -35.19 -7.06 -7.53
N ALA A 48 -35.81 -8.19 -7.18
CA ALA A 48 -36.90 -8.78 -7.96
C ALA A 48 -38.15 -7.87 -7.99
N ASP A 49 -38.48 -7.25 -6.85
CA ASP A 49 -39.58 -6.29 -6.75
C ASP A 49 -39.32 -5.01 -7.58
N GLN A 50 -38.09 -4.49 -7.54
CA GLN A 50 -37.70 -3.32 -8.34
C GLN A 50 -37.80 -3.55 -9.85
N LEU A 51 -37.66 -4.80 -10.29
CA LEU A 51 -37.61 -5.18 -11.69
C LEU A 51 -38.96 -5.65 -12.26
N ASP A 52 -40.02 -5.72 -11.44
CA ASP A 52 -41.34 -6.24 -11.82
C ASP A 52 -41.21 -7.61 -12.54
N VAL A 53 -40.43 -8.52 -11.92
CA VAL A 53 -40.09 -9.83 -12.50
C VAL A 53 -41.34 -10.65 -12.86
N ALA A 54 -42.49 -10.37 -12.24
CA ALA A 54 -43.78 -10.99 -12.58
C ALA A 54 -44.27 -10.66 -14.00
N ARG A 55 -43.98 -9.46 -14.51
CA ARG A 55 -44.37 -9.02 -15.87
C ARG A 55 -43.24 -9.15 -16.89
N PHE A 56 -41.99 -9.17 -16.41
CA PHE A 56 -40.80 -9.42 -17.22
C PHE A 56 -40.58 -10.93 -17.40
N GLN A 57 -40.96 -11.49 -18.56
CA GLN A 57 -40.57 -12.86 -18.95
C GLN A 57 -39.38 -12.88 -19.92
N GLY A 58 -38.68 -11.75 -20.06
CA GLY A 58 -37.72 -11.54 -21.15
C GLY A 58 -36.56 -12.52 -21.08
N ARG A 59 -36.16 -13.03 -22.26
CA ARG A 59 -34.92 -13.79 -22.53
C ARG A 59 -34.88 -15.26 -22.10
N THR A 60 -36.00 -15.97 -22.18
CA THR A 60 -36.04 -17.44 -22.02
C THR A 60 -35.00 -18.16 -22.88
N ASP A 61 -34.74 -17.66 -24.10
CA ASP A 61 -33.72 -18.21 -24.99
C ASP A 61 -32.29 -18.06 -24.42
N PHE A 62 -31.97 -16.91 -23.82
CA PHE A 62 -30.68 -16.72 -23.17
C PHE A 62 -30.55 -17.55 -21.90
N ILE A 63 -31.61 -17.63 -21.08
CA ILE A 63 -31.64 -18.51 -19.91
C ILE A 63 -31.43 -19.96 -20.34
N GLY A 64 -32.10 -20.41 -21.40
CA GLY A 64 -31.91 -21.75 -21.97
C GLY A 64 -30.48 -22.02 -22.42
N LYS A 65 -29.79 -21.02 -22.98
CA LYS A 65 -28.35 -21.12 -23.32
C LYS A 65 -27.47 -21.25 -22.06
N ILE A 66 -27.77 -20.50 -21.00
CA ILE A 66 -27.05 -20.60 -19.72
C ILE A 66 -27.27 -21.98 -19.10
N ASP A 67 -28.52 -22.46 -19.07
CA ASP A 67 -28.87 -23.79 -18.56
C ASP A 67 -28.16 -24.90 -19.36
N GLN A 68 -28.12 -24.77 -20.70
CA GLN A 68 -27.41 -25.71 -21.55
C GLN A 68 -25.90 -25.71 -21.27
N TYR A 69 -25.29 -24.54 -21.04
CA TYR A 69 -23.88 -24.43 -20.69
C TYR A 69 -23.58 -25.12 -19.35
N ILE A 70 -24.37 -24.82 -18.31
CA ILE A 70 -24.26 -25.42 -16.98
C ILE A 70 -24.45 -26.95 -17.05
N ALA A 71 -25.36 -27.44 -17.89
CA ALA A 71 -25.61 -28.88 -18.04
C ALA A 71 -24.52 -29.64 -18.80
N THR A 72 -23.72 -28.96 -19.64
CA THR A 72 -22.73 -29.59 -20.53
C THR A 72 -21.29 -29.47 -20.05
N HIS A 73 -21.04 -28.66 -19.02
CA HIS A 73 -19.72 -28.40 -18.47
C HIS A 73 -19.66 -28.80 -16.99
N ASP A 74 -18.47 -29.09 -16.48
CA ASP A 74 -18.28 -29.39 -15.06
C ASP A 74 -18.18 -28.12 -14.19
N ARG A 75 -17.64 -27.04 -14.76
CA ARG A 75 -17.38 -25.75 -14.11
C ARG A 75 -17.12 -24.68 -15.17
N GLY A 76 -17.31 -23.41 -14.83
CA GLY A 76 -16.96 -22.33 -15.75
C GLY A 76 -17.62 -20.98 -15.46
N TYR A 77 -17.38 -20.04 -16.36
CA TYR A 77 -17.87 -18.67 -16.31
C TYR A 77 -18.83 -18.40 -17.48
N THR A 78 -19.96 -17.77 -17.18
CA THR A 78 -20.86 -17.18 -18.16
C THR A 78 -20.84 -15.67 -18.02
N LEU A 79 -20.41 -14.96 -19.07
CA LEU A 79 -20.30 -13.51 -19.08
C LEU A 79 -21.41 -12.90 -19.94
N ILE A 80 -22.35 -12.24 -19.27
CA ILE A 80 -23.47 -11.52 -19.88
C ILE A 80 -23.02 -10.09 -20.19
N ARG A 81 -22.75 -9.82 -21.47
CA ARG A 81 -22.23 -8.55 -21.96
C ARG A 81 -23.30 -7.69 -22.61
N GLY A 82 -23.14 -6.39 -22.46
CA GLY A 82 -23.91 -5.42 -23.22
C GLY A 82 -23.76 -4.00 -22.69
N GLU A 83 -24.26 -3.04 -23.42
CA GLU A 83 -24.21 -1.62 -23.10
C GLU A 83 -24.97 -1.27 -21.82
N ALA A 84 -24.75 -0.04 -21.34
CA ALA A 84 -25.35 0.45 -20.10
C ALA A 84 -26.89 0.49 -20.20
N GLY A 85 -27.60 -0.08 -19.21
CA GLY A 85 -29.07 0.01 -19.14
C GLY A 85 -29.86 -0.95 -20.04
N VAL A 86 -29.21 -1.89 -20.74
CA VAL A 86 -29.87 -2.90 -21.59
C VAL A 86 -30.49 -4.06 -20.80
N GLY A 87 -30.50 -4.02 -19.46
CA GLY A 87 -31.17 -5.03 -18.63
C GLY A 87 -30.37 -6.30 -18.35
N LYS A 88 -29.04 -6.20 -18.23
CA LYS A 88 -28.17 -7.33 -17.84
C LYS A 88 -28.46 -7.81 -16.42
N SER A 89 -28.52 -6.89 -15.46
CA SER A 89 -28.85 -7.15 -14.06
C SER A 89 -30.24 -7.78 -13.91
N ALA A 90 -31.18 -7.38 -14.77
CA ALA A 90 -32.52 -7.96 -14.80
C ALA A 90 -32.51 -9.43 -15.26
N LEU A 91 -31.71 -9.77 -16.27
CA LEU A 91 -31.51 -11.15 -16.70
C LEU A 91 -30.86 -12.00 -15.59
N ALA A 92 -29.86 -11.45 -14.89
CA ALA A 92 -29.21 -12.10 -13.77
C ALA A 92 -30.19 -12.36 -12.60
N ALA A 93 -31.01 -11.37 -12.23
CA ALA A 93 -32.04 -11.53 -11.20
C ALA A 93 -33.14 -12.53 -11.61
N HIS A 94 -33.56 -12.50 -12.88
CA HIS A 94 -34.57 -13.43 -13.40
C HIS A 94 -34.08 -14.88 -13.39
N LEU A 95 -32.81 -15.11 -13.66
CA LEU A 95 -32.17 -16.44 -13.52
C LEU A 95 -32.27 -16.96 -12.08
N VAL A 96 -31.95 -16.12 -11.09
CA VAL A 96 -32.04 -16.47 -9.67
C VAL A 96 -33.49 -16.78 -9.25
N TRP A 97 -34.46 -16.03 -9.77
CA TRP A 97 -35.88 -16.15 -9.38
C TRP A 97 -36.60 -17.34 -10.00
N THR A 98 -36.23 -17.75 -11.22
CA THR A 98 -36.99 -18.74 -12.01
C THR A 98 -36.45 -20.16 -11.93
N ARG A 99 -35.22 -20.36 -11.46
CA ARG A 99 -34.56 -21.67 -11.45
C ARG A 99 -34.31 -22.17 -10.03
N PRO A 100 -34.62 -23.45 -9.74
CA PRO A 100 -34.35 -24.04 -8.43
C PRO A 100 -32.89 -24.48 -8.32
N CYS A 101 -31.96 -23.52 -8.16
CA CYS A 101 -30.55 -23.80 -7.86
C CYS A 101 -30.05 -22.96 -6.69
N ALA A 102 -28.94 -23.40 -6.08
CA ALA A 102 -28.26 -22.62 -5.06
C ALA A 102 -27.51 -21.45 -5.71
N TYR A 103 -28.14 -20.27 -5.64
CA TYR A 103 -27.58 -19.01 -6.13
C TYR A 103 -27.02 -18.19 -4.98
N HIS A 104 -25.86 -17.56 -5.22
CA HIS A 104 -25.27 -16.56 -4.33
C HIS A 104 -25.00 -15.30 -5.13
N PHE A 105 -25.56 -14.16 -4.72
CA PHE A 105 -25.64 -12.95 -5.54
C PHE A 105 -24.84 -11.81 -4.92
N THR A 106 -24.02 -11.12 -5.72
CA THR A 106 -23.34 -9.89 -5.31
C THR A 106 -23.49 -8.80 -6.37
N ARG A 107 -23.62 -7.54 -5.95
CA ARG A 107 -23.72 -6.37 -6.84
C ARG A 107 -22.63 -5.36 -6.52
N VAL A 108 -21.83 -4.99 -7.51
CA VAL A 108 -20.63 -4.15 -7.38
C VAL A 108 -20.96 -2.64 -7.21
N GLY A 109 -22.19 -2.27 -6.84
CA GLY A 109 -22.68 -0.88 -6.86
C GLY A 109 -22.80 -0.14 -5.52
N ALA A 110 -22.85 -0.85 -4.38
CA ALA A 110 -23.20 -0.28 -3.06
C ALA A 110 -22.18 -0.70 -1.97
N GLY A 111 -20.92 -0.27 -2.10
CA GLY A 111 -19.79 -0.67 -1.23
C GLY A 111 -18.89 -1.74 -1.87
N ALA A 112 -19.50 -2.75 -2.48
CA ALA A 112 -18.83 -3.89 -3.12
C ALA A 112 -18.00 -3.58 -4.40
N ARG A 113 -17.71 -2.29 -4.69
CA ARG A 113 -16.69 -1.89 -5.68
C ARG A 113 -15.32 -2.39 -5.28
N ILE A 114 -15.09 -2.47 -3.96
CA ILE A 114 -13.86 -2.99 -3.37
C ILE A 114 -13.89 -4.52 -3.47
N PRO A 115 -12.95 -5.15 -4.20
CA PRO A 115 -12.87 -6.60 -4.37
C PRO A 115 -13.01 -7.40 -3.08
N VAL A 116 -12.39 -6.91 -2.01
CA VAL A 116 -12.41 -7.54 -0.68
C VAL A 116 -13.83 -7.65 -0.12
N GLU A 117 -14.62 -6.58 -0.20
CA GLU A 117 -15.98 -6.56 0.34
C GLU A 117 -16.92 -7.46 -0.47
N ALA A 118 -16.80 -7.44 -1.80
CA ALA A 118 -17.57 -8.33 -2.67
C ALA A 118 -17.26 -9.81 -2.39
N ARG A 119 -15.98 -10.15 -2.19
CA ARG A 119 -15.57 -11.51 -1.80
C ARG A 119 -16.12 -11.91 -0.44
N LYS A 120 -16.06 -11.02 0.55
CA LYS A 120 -16.64 -11.23 1.88
C LYS A 120 -18.16 -11.44 1.80
N ASN A 121 -18.87 -10.68 0.96
CA ASN A 121 -20.32 -10.84 0.71
C ASN A 121 -20.66 -12.21 0.10
N LEU A 122 -19.94 -12.64 -0.94
CA LEU A 122 -20.12 -13.97 -1.53
C LEU A 122 -19.81 -15.07 -0.51
N ALA A 123 -18.74 -14.92 0.26
CA ALA A 123 -18.37 -15.87 1.30
C ALA A 123 -19.42 -15.94 2.42
N ALA A 124 -19.97 -14.80 2.87
CA ALA A 124 -21.01 -14.74 3.90
C ALA A 124 -22.23 -15.58 3.51
N GLN A 125 -22.69 -15.40 2.26
CA GLN A 125 -23.84 -16.14 1.72
C GLN A 125 -23.56 -17.64 1.62
N LEU A 126 -22.37 -18.03 1.19
CA LEU A 126 -21.97 -19.44 1.14
C LEU A 126 -21.88 -20.06 2.54
N ILE A 127 -21.30 -19.32 3.49
CA ILE A 127 -21.15 -19.78 4.87
C ILE A 127 -22.51 -19.97 5.54
N GLY A 128 -23.42 -19.00 5.36
CA GLY A 128 -24.78 -19.08 5.91
C GLY A 128 -25.63 -20.17 5.27
N ALA A 129 -25.62 -20.28 3.94
CA ALA A 129 -26.45 -21.25 3.22
C ALA A 129 -26.06 -22.71 3.46
N TRP A 130 -24.78 -22.97 3.73
CA TRP A 130 -24.23 -24.32 3.87
C TRP A 130 -23.79 -24.66 5.30
N ASP A 131 -24.19 -23.86 6.30
CA ASP A 131 -23.88 -24.03 7.72
C ASP A 131 -22.37 -24.23 8.00
N LEU A 132 -21.55 -23.32 7.46
CA LEU A 132 -20.08 -23.38 7.57
C LEU A 132 -19.54 -22.39 8.62
N ALA A 133 -20.40 -21.77 9.43
CA ALA A 133 -20.02 -20.71 10.36
C ALA A 133 -18.94 -21.19 11.34
N GLY A 134 -19.09 -22.38 11.92
CA GLY A 134 -18.09 -22.97 12.82
C GLY A 134 -16.71 -23.19 12.18
N GLN A 135 -16.60 -23.24 10.85
CA GLN A 135 -15.34 -23.43 10.14
C GLN A 135 -14.67 -22.11 9.71
N PHE A 136 -15.46 -21.11 9.32
CA PHE A 136 -14.95 -19.89 8.68
C PHE A 136 -15.29 -18.58 9.40
N ALA A 137 -16.22 -18.60 10.35
CA ALA A 137 -16.64 -17.46 11.17
C ALA A 137 -17.20 -17.93 12.53
N PRO A 138 -16.36 -18.55 13.41
CA PRO A 138 -16.83 -19.21 14.64
C PRO A 138 -17.49 -18.26 15.66
N ASP A 139 -17.22 -16.95 15.57
CA ASP A 139 -17.81 -15.89 16.41
C ASP A 139 -18.66 -14.90 15.60
N ASP A 140 -19.19 -15.32 14.44
CA ASP A 140 -19.91 -14.45 13.49
C ASP A 140 -19.05 -13.32 12.89
N THR A 141 -17.73 -13.39 13.08
CA THR A 141 -16.73 -12.44 12.55
C THR A 141 -15.77 -13.10 11.57
N PHE A 142 -15.39 -12.38 10.51
CA PHE A 142 -14.41 -12.85 9.55
C PHE A 142 -12.98 -12.82 10.11
N PRO A 143 -12.14 -13.83 9.81
CA PRO A 143 -10.74 -13.81 10.20
C PRO A 143 -9.96 -12.73 9.42
N ILE A 144 -8.84 -12.26 9.98
CA ILE A 144 -7.95 -11.25 9.35
C ILE A 144 -7.54 -11.65 7.92
N GLY A 145 -7.39 -12.95 7.66
CA GLY A 145 -7.06 -13.47 6.33
C GLY A 145 -8.20 -13.50 5.30
N ALA A 146 -9.43 -13.12 5.67
CA ALA A 146 -10.60 -13.17 4.79
C ALA A 146 -10.52 -12.22 3.59
N ALA A 147 -9.65 -11.21 3.65
CA ALA A 147 -9.41 -10.29 2.54
C ALA A 147 -8.70 -10.93 1.33
N ARG A 148 -8.03 -12.06 1.54
CA ARG A 148 -7.22 -12.72 0.49
C ARG A 148 -8.09 -13.50 -0.51
N PRO A 149 -7.77 -13.47 -1.81
CA PRO A 149 -8.50 -14.22 -2.84
C PRO A 149 -8.57 -15.73 -2.59
N ASP A 150 -7.51 -16.33 -2.04
CA ASP A 150 -7.43 -17.77 -1.78
C ASP A 150 -8.46 -18.24 -0.72
N TRP A 151 -8.89 -17.33 0.15
CA TRP A 151 -9.85 -17.61 1.20
C TRP A 151 -11.25 -17.90 0.65
N LEU A 152 -11.76 -17.09 -0.29
CA LEU A 152 -13.03 -17.37 -0.98
C LEU A 152 -12.97 -18.73 -1.68
N GLY A 153 -11.83 -19.08 -2.29
CA GLY A 153 -11.61 -20.41 -2.87
C GLY A 153 -11.71 -21.57 -1.86
N LYS A 154 -11.31 -21.36 -0.60
CA LYS A 154 -11.48 -22.35 0.49
C LYS A 154 -12.95 -22.50 0.88
N VAL A 155 -13.67 -21.39 1.00
CA VAL A 155 -15.11 -21.38 1.29
C VAL A 155 -15.89 -22.09 0.18
N LEU A 156 -15.60 -21.80 -1.09
CA LEU A 156 -16.22 -22.46 -2.25
C LEU A 156 -16.02 -23.98 -2.25
N ARG A 157 -14.81 -24.46 -1.93
CA ARG A 157 -14.54 -25.90 -1.81
C ARG A 157 -15.31 -26.55 -0.67
N ALA A 158 -15.49 -25.85 0.45
CA ALA A 158 -16.30 -26.35 1.57
C ALA A 158 -17.78 -26.40 1.21
N ALA A 159 -18.32 -25.32 0.62
CA ALA A 159 -19.70 -25.24 0.14
C ALA A 159 -20.01 -26.31 -0.91
N ALA A 160 -19.12 -26.53 -1.89
CA ALA A 160 -19.29 -27.58 -2.90
C ALA A 160 -19.35 -28.99 -2.28
N ARG A 161 -18.50 -29.30 -1.30
CA ARG A 161 -18.54 -30.59 -0.58
C ARG A 161 -19.83 -30.77 0.22
N GLN A 162 -20.30 -29.70 0.85
CA GLN A 162 -21.54 -29.73 1.62
C GLN A 162 -22.75 -29.91 0.69
N ARG A 163 -22.78 -29.17 -0.42
CA ARG A 163 -23.75 -29.35 -1.51
C ARG A 163 -23.79 -30.79 -2.00
N ASP A 164 -22.66 -31.41 -2.28
CA ASP A 164 -22.60 -32.80 -2.77
C ASP A 164 -23.13 -33.82 -1.76
N THR A 165 -23.23 -33.45 -0.48
CA THR A 165 -23.85 -34.28 0.56
C THR A 165 -25.38 -34.19 0.53
N PHE A 166 -25.94 -33.02 0.22
CA PHE A 166 -27.40 -32.78 0.23
C PHE A 166 -28.06 -32.97 -1.15
N SER A 167 -27.39 -32.53 -2.21
CA SER A 167 -27.88 -32.52 -3.59
C SER A 167 -26.73 -32.85 -4.57
N PRO A 168 -26.33 -34.13 -4.67
CA PRO A 168 -25.23 -34.56 -5.55
C PRO A 168 -25.50 -34.17 -7.01
N GLY A 169 -24.53 -33.49 -7.63
CA GLY A 169 -24.62 -33.07 -9.04
C GLY A 169 -25.48 -31.83 -9.29
N ALA A 170 -26.05 -31.20 -8.26
CA ALA A 170 -26.69 -29.90 -8.42
C ALA A 170 -25.64 -28.80 -8.67
N PRO A 171 -25.89 -27.83 -9.58
CA PRO A 171 -24.96 -26.73 -9.79
C PRO A 171 -25.03 -25.73 -8.63
N LEU A 172 -23.88 -25.18 -8.24
CA LEU A 172 -23.76 -24.03 -7.34
C LEU A 172 -23.33 -22.82 -8.18
N VAL A 173 -24.17 -21.79 -8.23
CA VAL A 173 -23.99 -20.69 -9.17
C VAL A 173 -23.78 -19.38 -8.41
N LEU A 174 -22.63 -18.74 -8.64
CA LEU A 174 -22.36 -17.39 -8.14
C LEU A 174 -22.81 -16.39 -9.20
N VAL A 175 -23.66 -15.43 -8.83
CA VAL A 175 -24.12 -14.37 -9.71
C VAL A 175 -23.44 -13.06 -9.30
N VAL A 176 -22.70 -12.45 -10.22
CA VAL A 176 -21.95 -11.21 -10.00
C VAL A 176 -22.48 -10.13 -10.92
N ASP A 177 -23.16 -9.13 -10.37
CA ASP A 177 -23.70 -8.01 -11.14
C ASP A 177 -22.72 -6.83 -11.16
N GLY A 178 -22.24 -6.47 -12.36
CA GLY A 178 -21.30 -5.37 -12.60
C GLY A 178 -19.85 -5.76 -12.38
N LEU A 179 -19.41 -6.93 -12.85
CA LEU A 179 -18.03 -7.42 -12.68
C LEU A 179 -16.99 -6.45 -13.29
N ASP A 180 -17.36 -5.69 -14.31
CA ASP A 180 -16.54 -4.62 -14.91
C ASP A 180 -16.39 -3.38 -14.02
N GLU A 181 -17.33 -3.17 -13.10
CA GLU A 181 -17.30 -2.03 -12.16
C GLU A 181 -16.36 -2.29 -10.96
N ALA A 182 -15.79 -3.49 -10.87
CA ALA A 182 -14.88 -3.90 -9.82
C ALA A 182 -13.58 -3.10 -9.89
N GLU A 183 -13.13 -2.58 -8.76
CA GLU A 183 -11.80 -2.01 -8.69
C GLU A 183 -10.74 -3.11 -8.89
N PRO A 184 -9.60 -2.80 -9.53
CA PRO A 184 -8.52 -3.77 -9.68
C PRO A 184 -8.03 -4.22 -8.30
N ASP A 185 -7.68 -5.51 -8.16
CA ASP A 185 -7.11 -6.03 -6.92
C ASP A 185 -5.77 -5.35 -6.60
N PRO A 186 -5.40 -5.31 -5.30
CA PRO A 186 -4.09 -4.89 -4.84
C PRO A 186 -2.95 -5.59 -5.61
N PRO A 187 -1.81 -4.91 -5.85
CA PRO A 187 -0.62 -5.55 -6.41
C PRO A 187 -0.24 -6.79 -5.59
N GLY A 188 -0.11 -7.95 -6.26
CA GLY A 188 0.21 -9.22 -5.61
C GLY A 188 -0.99 -10.04 -5.11
N MET A 189 -2.23 -9.51 -5.21
CA MET A 189 -3.49 -10.24 -4.93
C MET A 189 -4.34 -10.45 -6.18
N ASP A 190 -3.83 -10.16 -7.37
CA ASP A 190 -4.54 -10.36 -8.64
C ASP A 190 -4.60 -11.85 -9.01
N THR A 191 -5.81 -12.39 -9.11
CA THR A 191 -6.07 -13.75 -9.62
C THR A 191 -6.10 -13.81 -11.15
N GLY A 192 -5.98 -12.66 -11.81
CA GLY A 192 -6.27 -12.49 -13.22
C GLY A 192 -7.76 -12.33 -13.51
N VAL A 193 -8.67 -12.39 -12.53
CA VAL A 193 -10.11 -12.15 -12.71
C VAL A 193 -10.55 -11.00 -11.80
N PRO A 194 -11.38 -10.04 -12.26
CA PRO A 194 -11.88 -8.96 -11.39
C PRO A 194 -12.56 -9.51 -10.12
N LEU A 195 -12.54 -8.72 -9.04
CA LEU A 195 -12.95 -9.12 -7.69
C LEU A 195 -12.10 -10.24 -7.07
N GLY A 196 -10.96 -10.63 -7.65
CA GLY A 196 -10.10 -11.68 -7.13
C GLY A 196 -10.78 -13.04 -7.11
N LEU A 197 -11.67 -13.28 -8.08
CA LEU A 197 -12.39 -14.55 -8.20
C LEU A 197 -11.43 -15.64 -8.72
N PRO A 198 -11.61 -16.91 -8.32
CA PRO A 198 -10.78 -17.99 -8.85
C PRO A 198 -10.92 -18.10 -10.38
N ALA A 199 -9.81 -18.28 -11.09
CA ALA A 199 -9.84 -18.61 -12.51
C ALA A 199 -10.72 -19.85 -12.78
N PRO A 200 -11.31 -20.02 -13.99
CA PRO A 200 -12.20 -21.14 -14.30
C PRO A 200 -11.64 -22.52 -13.90
N ASP A 201 -10.35 -22.77 -14.15
CA ASP A 201 -9.68 -24.03 -13.81
C ASP A 201 -9.46 -24.26 -12.31
N SER A 202 -9.55 -23.20 -11.52
CA SER A 202 -9.42 -23.24 -10.06
C SER A 202 -10.76 -23.38 -9.33
N LEU A 203 -11.88 -23.30 -10.06
CA LEU A 203 -13.21 -23.52 -9.49
C LEU A 203 -13.41 -25.00 -9.12
N PRO A 204 -14.07 -25.30 -7.98
CA PRO A 204 -14.49 -26.67 -7.67
C PRO A 204 -15.47 -27.22 -8.72
N PRO A 205 -15.52 -28.55 -8.92
CA PRO A 205 -16.53 -29.20 -9.76
C PRO A 205 -17.97 -28.82 -9.36
N GLY A 206 -18.83 -28.60 -10.36
CA GLY A 206 -20.21 -28.15 -10.22
C GLY A 206 -20.37 -26.69 -9.80
N VAL A 207 -19.31 -25.88 -9.77
CA VAL A 207 -19.37 -24.45 -9.45
C VAL A 207 -19.29 -23.60 -10.72
N PHE A 208 -20.25 -22.69 -10.88
CA PHE A 208 -20.34 -21.79 -12.03
C PHE A 208 -20.42 -20.34 -11.57
N VAL A 209 -19.90 -19.42 -12.38
CA VAL A 209 -20.03 -17.98 -12.15
C VAL A 209 -20.76 -17.35 -13.32
N VAL A 210 -21.86 -16.67 -13.05
CA VAL A 210 -22.62 -15.87 -14.02
C VAL A 210 -22.37 -14.40 -13.71
N ALA A 211 -21.64 -13.71 -14.56
CA ALA A 211 -21.25 -12.32 -14.35
C ALA A 211 -21.90 -11.40 -15.40
N THR A 212 -22.37 -10.23 -14.98
CA THR A 212 -22.77 -9.16 -15.90
C THR A 212 -21.61 -8.18 -16.10
N SER A 213 -21.44 -7.70 -17.33
CA SER A 213 -20.36 -6.77 -17.69
C SER A 213 -20.77 -5.83 -18.81
N ARG A 214 -20.21 -4.62 -18.86
CA ARG A 214 -20.22 -3.82 -20.09
C ARG A 214 -19.23 -4.35 -21.13
N LEU A 215 -19.33 -3.84 -22.35
CA LEU A 215 -18.31 -4.03 -23.37
C LEU A 215 -17.11 -3.14 -23.01
N GLY A 216 -15.90 -3.72 -22.97
CA GLY A 216 -14.70 -2.97 -22.60
C GLY A 216 -13.68 -3.74 -21.74
N PRO A 217 -12.45 -3.22 -21.63
CA PRO A 217 -11.47 -3.71 -20.66
C PRO A 217 -11.98 -3.46 -19.22
N PRO A 218 -11.67 -4.35 -18.25
CA PRO A 218 -10.65 -5.40 -18.30
C PRO A 218 -11.14 -6.76 -18.82
N LEU A 219 -12.44 -6.91 -19.09
CA LEU A 219 -13.05 -8.22 -19.35
C LEU A 219 -13.00 -8.63 -20.82
N ASP A 220 -12.75 -7.71 -21.75
CA ASP A 220 -12.61 -8.00 -23.20
C ASP A 220 -11.58 -9.08 -23.54
N ARG A 221 -10.58 -9.31 -22.68
CA ARG A 221 -9.58 -10.39 -22.83
C ARG A 221 -10.17 -11.79 -22.71
N PHE A 222 -11.32 -11.95 -22.08
CA PHE A 222 -12.01 -13.23 -21.91
C PHE A 222 -13.02 -13.41 -23.04
N GLN A 223 -12.65 -14.14 -24.08
CA GLN A 223 -13.52 -14.39 -25.25
C GLN A 223 -14.09 -15.81 -25.23
N ASP A 224 -15.21 -15.96 -25.93
CA ASP A 224 -15.92 -17.23 -26.13
C ASP A 224 -14.98 -18.27 -26.75
N GLY A 225 -14.85 -19.45 -26.11
CA GLY A 225 -13.95 -20.53 -26.55
C GLY A 225 -12.58 -20.58 -25.87
N SER A 226 -12.24 -19.62 -25.01
CA SER A 226 -11.15 -19.80 -24.03
C SER A 226 -11.57 -20.80 -22.93
N GLN A 227 -10.64 -21.58 -22.38
CA GLN A 227 -10.96 -22.67 -21.44
C GLN A 227 -11.83 -22.17 -20.27
N GLY A 228 -13.09 -22.59 -20.24
CA GLY A 228 -14.04 -22.29 -19.16
C GLY A 228 -14.79 -20.96 -19.26
N TRP A 229 -14.81 -20.25 -20.40
CA TRP A 229 -15.59 -19.03 -20.60
C TRP A 229 -16.67 -19.17 -21.68
N PHE A 230 -17.88 -18.72 -21.35
CA PHE A 230 -19.04 -18.63 -22.25
C PHE A 230 -19.56 -17.19 -22.27
N THR A 231 -19.69 -16.57 -23.44
CA THR A 231 -20.10 -15.15 -23.56
C THR A 231 -21.47 -15.00 -24.20
N LEU A 232 -22.35 -14.22 -23.57
CA LEU A 232 -23.65 -13.85 -24.11
C LEU A 232 -23.70 -12.35 -24.34
N ASN A 233 -23.75 -11.92 -25.60
CA ASN A 233 -24.02 -10.52 -25.93
C ASN A 233 -25.52 -10.27 -25.95
N VAL A 234 -25.94 -9.25 -25.22
CA VAL A 234 -27.33 -8.89 -25.02
C VAL A 234 -27.73 -7.63 -25.79
N ASP A 235 -26.83 -6.98 -26.54
CA ASP A 235 -27.11 -5.74 -27.28
C ASP A 235 -27.91 -5.90 -28.59
N ASP A 236 -28.46 -7.08 -28.87
CA ASP A 236 -29.03 -7.44 -30.17
C ASP A 236 -30.55 -7.12 -30.32
N ALA A 237 -31.11 -7.34 -31.51
CA ALA A 237 -32.52 -7.17 -31.88
C ALA A 237 -33.53 -7.82 -30.92
N SER A 238 -33.10 -8.85 -30.18
CA SER A 238 -33.87 -9.50 -29.11
C SER A 238 -34.31 -8.52 -28.01
N ASN A 239 -33.51 -7.50 -27.69
CA ASN A 239 -33.90 -6.49 -26.69
C ASN A 239 -35.12 -5.66 -27.09
N ARG A 240 -35.20 -5.28 -28.37
CA ARG A 240 -36.35 -4.52 -28.87
C ARG A 240 -37.61 -5.36 -28.85
N GLN A 241 -37.49 -6.66 -29.13
CA GLN A 241 -38.61 -7.59 -29.03
C GLN A 241 -39.05 -7.81 -27.57
N ASP A 242 -38.12 -8.01 -26.63
CA ASP A 242 -38.47 -8.18 -25.22
C ASP A 242 -39.19 -6.95 -24.65
N MET A 243 -38.73 -5.74 -24.99
CA MET A 243 -39.40 -4.50 -24.60
C MET A 243 -40.80 -4.38 -25.23
N HIS A 244 -40.96 -4.83 -26.47
CA HIS A 244 -42.25 -4.87 -27.15
C HIS A 244 -43.23 -5.79 -26.42
N ASP A 245 -42.79 -6.98 -26.04
CA ASP A 245 -43.61 -7.98 -25.35
C ASP A 245 -44.02 -7.49 -23.94
N TYR A 246 -43.09 -6.85 -23.23
CA TYR A 246 -43.36 -6.21 -21.94
C TYR A 246 -44.40 -5.08 -22.07
N LEU A 247 -44.22 -4.16 -23.02
CA LEU A 247 -45.17 -3.07 -23.24
C LEU A 247 -46.55 -3.59 -23.66
N THR A 248 -46.59 -4.62 -24.49
CA THR A 248 -47.83 -5.28 -24.89
C THR A 248 -48.54 -5.85 -23.66
N ARG A 249 -47.86 -6.58 -22.77
CA ARG A 249 -48.50 -7.08 -21.54
C ARG A 249 -48.90 -5.98 -20.58
N LEU A 250 -48.11 -4.92 -20.50
CA LEU A 250 -48.39 -3.77 -19.65
C LEU A 250 -49.66 -3.04 -20.09
N LEU A 251 -49.92 -2.98 -21.41
CA LEU A 251 -51.04 -2.22 -21.98
C LEU A 251 -52.27 -3.08 -22.27
N THR A 252 -52.08 -4.32 -22.74
CA THR A 252 -53.14 -5.20 -23.26
C THR A 252 -53.10 -6.62 -22.66
N GLY A 253 -52.23 -6.87 -21.69
CA GLY A 253 -52.10 -8.18 -21.04
C GLY A 253 -53.22 -8.50 -20.04
N PRO A 254 -53.14 -9.66 -19.35
CA PRO A 254 -54.16 -10.12 -18.40
C PRO A 254 -54.34 -9.21 -17.18
N HIS A 255 -53.33 -8.41 -16.84
CA HIS A 255 -53.36 -7.42 -15.76
C HIS A 255 -52.74 -6.09 -16.24
N PRO A 256 -53.46 -5.31 -17.07
CA PRO A 256 -52.92 -4.11 -17.67
C PRO A 256 -52.76 -2.99 -16.64
N ASP A 257 -51.82 -2.09 -16.88
CA ASP A 257 -51.63 -0.87 -16.12
C ASP A 257 -52.78 0.11 -16.41
N SER A 258 -53.81 0.04 -15.56
CA SER A 258 -55.05 0.81 -15.72
C SER A 258 -54.82 2.32 -15.78
N GLN A 259 -53.75 2.82 -15.14
CA GLN A 259 -53.44 4.25 -15.17
C GLN A 259 -52.87 4.66 -16.53
N LEU A 260 -51.90 3.87 -17.03
CA LEU A 260 -51.26 4.15 -18.31
C LEU A 260 -52.26 4.03 -19.47
N VAL A 261 -53.10 2.99 -19.48
CA VAL A 261 -54.13 2.79 -20.49
C VAL A 261 -55.11 3.96 -20.52
N ARG A 262 -55.59 4.42 -19.36
CA ARG A 262 -56.48 5.57 -19.26
C ARG A 262 -55.85 6.84 -19.87
N LEU A 263 -54.58 7.11 -19.57
CA LEU A 263 -53.88 8.30 -20.10
C LEU A 263 -53.71 8.25 -21.62
N LEU A 264 -53.53 7.06 -22.20
CA LEU A 264 -53.46 6.89 -23.65
C LEU A 264 -54.83 7.10 -24.31
N ASP A 265 -55.89 6.54 -23.72
CA ASP A 265 -57.26 6.70 -24.21
C ASP A 265 -57.71 8.17 -24.17
N GLU A 266 -57.41 8.89 -23.08
CA GLU A 266 -57.69 10.33 -22.92
C GLU A 266 -57.05 11.19 -24.02
N GLN A 267 -55.87 10.77 -24.52
CA GLN A 267 -55.11 11.48 -25.55
C GLN A 267 -55.31 10.90 -26.97
N GLN A 268 -56.23 9.94 -27.14
CA GLN A 268 -56.52 9.25 -28.40
C GLN A 268 -55.29 8.57 -29.04
N ILE A 269 -54.35 8.09 -28.22
CA ILE A 269 -53.14 7.38 -28.69
C ILE A 269 -53.38 5.87 -28.60
N THR A 270 -53.19 5.15 -29.71
CA THR A 270 -53.33 3.69 -29.69
C THR A 270 -52.14 3.05 -28.96
N SER A 271 -52.40 1.97 -28.21
CA SER A 271 -51.34 1.21 -27.52
C SER A 271 -50.22 0.74 -28.46
N ALA A 272 -50.57 0.40 -29.71
CA ALA A 272 -49.60 -0.01 -30.73
C ALA A 272 -48.71 1.16 -31.20
N ALA A 273 -49.30 2.34 -31.47
CA ALA A 273 -48.53 3.52 -31.86
C ALA A 273 -47.59 3.99 -30.75
N PHE A 274 -48.10 4.06 -29.51
CA PHE A 274 -47.29 4.40 -28.33
C PHE A 274 -46.11 3.44 -28.16
N THR A 275 -46.37 2.13 -28.25
CA THR A 275 -45.33 1.10 -28.14
C THR A 275 -44.27 1.26 -29.23
N ALA A 276 -44.67 1.44 -30.49
CA ALA A 276 -43.73 1.60 -31.60
C ALA A 276 -42.85 2.85 -31.45
N THR A 277 -43.44 4.00 -31.11
CA THR A 277 -42.68 5.24 -30.90
C THR A 277 -41.73 5.13 -29.72
N LEU A 278 -42.18 4.59 -28.59
CA LEU A 278 -41.34 4.47 -27.39
C LEU A 278 -40.16 3.51 -27.60
N LEU A 279 -40.38 2.39 -28.30
CA LEU A 279 -39.33 1.44 -28.64
C LEU A 279 -38.24 2.05 -29.53
N ASP A 280 -38.66 2.84 -30.52
CA ASP A 280 -37.74 3.56 -31.42
C ASP A 280 -36.85 4.54 -30.63
N ARG A 281 -37.45 5.34 -29.73
CA ARG A 281 -36.69 6.29 -28.91
C ARG A 281 -35.75 5.61 -27.91
N CYS A 282 -36.19 4.51 -27.28
CA CYS A 282 -35.38 3.81 -26.29
C CYS A 282 -34.18 3.08 -26.91
N ALA A 283 -34.22 2.76 -28.21
CA ALA A 283 -33.13 2.12 -28.95
C ALA A 283 -32.54 0.87 -28.26
N GLY A 284 -33.36 0.07 -27.60
CA GLY A 284 -32.90 -1.14 -26.89
C GLY A 284 -32.65 -0.96 -25.38
N VAL A 285 -32.74 0.27 -24.85
CA VAL A 285 -32.34 0.57 -23.46
C VAL A 285 -33.53 0.53 -22.50
N TRP A 286 -33.63 -0.54 -21.71
CA TRP A 286 -34.67 -0.78 -20.70
C TRP A 286 -34.77 0.31 -19.64
N LEU A 287 -33.63 0.82 -19.19
CA LEU A 287 -33.63 1.85 -18.15
C LEU A 287 -34.31 3.14 -18.64
N TYR A 288 -34.09 3.49 -19.91
CA TYR A 288 -34.74 4.63 -20.54
C TYR A 288 -36.26 4.42 -20.62
N LEU A 289 -36.68 3.24 -21.04
CA LEU A 289 -38.09 2.85 -21.08
C LEU A 289 -38.77 3.05 -19.70
N GLN A 290 -38.15 2.55 -18.64
CA GLN A 290 -38.68 2.66 -17.28
C GLN A 290 -38.79 4.11 -16.80
N TYR A 291 -37.82 4.97 -17.12
CA TYR A 291 -37.90 6.39 -16.78
C TYR A 291 -39.07 7.09 -17.47
N VAL A 292 -39.27 6.86 -18.77
CA VAL A 292 -40.38 7.48 -19.51
C VAL A 292 -41.73 7.01 -18.97
N LEU A 293 -41.90 5.71 -18.71
CA LEU A 293 -43.13 5.16 -18.14
C LEU A 293 -43.40 5.71 -16.72
N ALA A 294 -42.37 5.81 -15.88
CA ALA A 294 -42.50 6.39 -14.54
C ALA A 294 -42.90 7.87 -14.58
N ASP A 295 -42.37 8.65 -15.52
CA ASP A 295 -42.73 10.06 -15.70
C ASP A 295 -44.16 10.24 -16.19
N ILE A 296 -44.63 9.38 -17.11
CA ILE A 296 -46.03 9.40 -17.57
C ILE A 296 -46.98 9.04 -16.42
N ARG A 297 -46.68 7.97 -15.66
CA ARG A 297 -47.47 7.58 -14.48
C ARG A 297 -47.50 8.66 -13.41
N ALA A 298 -46.41 9.38 -13.22
CA ALA A 298 -46.36 10.49 -12.28
C ALA A 298 -47.04 11.77 -12.80
N GLY A 299 -47.56 11.78 -14.05
CA GLY A 299 -48.16 12.96 -14.67
C GLY A 299 -47.15 14.06 -15.04
N ARG A 300 -45.84 13.75 -15.03
CA ARG A 300 -44.77 14.71 -15.33
C ARG A 300 -44.48 14.83 -16.83
N ARG A 301 -44.98 13.89 -17.63
CA ARG A 301 -44.83 13.85 -19.08
C ARG A 301 -46.13 13.41 -19.74
N SER A 302 -46.55 14.11 -20.80
CA SER A 302 -47.68 13.65 -21.62
C SER A 302 -47.25 12.49 -22.52
N PRO A 303 -48.10 11.47 -22.72
CA PRO A 303 -47.85 10.42 -23.71
C PRO A 303 -47.58 10.94 -25.13
N THR A 304 -48.11 12.12 -25.50
CA THR A 304 -47.86 12.77 -26.80
C THR A 304 -46.41 13.19 -27.00
N ASP A 305 -45.72 13.52 -25.91
CA ASP A 305 -44.37 14.09 -25.94
C ASP A 305 -43.30 13.00 -26.11
N VAL A 306 -43.68 11.72 -26.13
CA VAL A 306 -42.76 10.62 -26.38
C VAL A 306 -42.17 10.72 -27.79
N ALA A 307 -42.91 11.28 -28.75
CA ALA A 307 -42.41 11.46 -30.11
C ALA A 307 -41.27 12.48 -30.24
N SER A 308 -41.11 13.42 -29.29
CA SER A 308 -40.03 14.42 -29.31
C SER A 308 -38.78 14.01 -28.53
N LEU A 309 -38.79 12.82 -27.94
CA LEU A 309 -37.67 12.31 -27.17
C LEU A 309 -36.46 11.96 -28.06
N PRO A 310 -35.23 12.18 -27.59
CA PRO A 310 -34.02 11.79 -28.29
C PRO A 310 -33.84 10.27 -28.26
N VAL A 311 -33.08 9.78 -29.24
CA VAL A 311 -32.72 8.38 -29.35
C VAL A 311 -31.53 8.09 -28.42
N GLY A 312 -31.68 7.08 -27.57
CA GLY A 312 -30.61 6.60 -26.68
C GLY A 312 -30.50 7.32 -25.31
N LEU A 313 -29.99 6.60 -24.32
CA LEU A 313 -30.01 7.00 -22.90
C LEU A 313 -29.09 8.18 -22.57
N ARG A 314 -27.88 8.25 -23.15
CA ARG A 314 -26.94 9.37 -22.92
C ARG A 314 -27.56 10.69 -23.38
N THR A 315 -28.09 10.72 -24.62
CA THR A 315 -28.74 11.89 -25.21
C THR A 315 -30.00 12.28 -24.44
N TYR A 316 -30.75 11.29 -23.94
CA TYR A 316 -31.87 11.54 -23.03
C TYR A 316 -31.45 12.26 -21.76
N TYR A 317 -30.40 11.80 -21.06
CA TYR A 317 -29.92 12.51 -19.86
C TYR A 317 -29.45 13.93 -20.17
N MET A 318 -28.70 14.11 -21.27
CA MET A 318 -28.26 15.44 -21.70
C MET A 318 -29.45 16.38 -21.97
N GLN A 319 -30.50 15.88 -22.62
CA GLN A 319 -31.72 16.65 -22.82
C GLN A 319 -32.44 16.95 -21.50
N GLN A 320 -32.58 15.99 -20.58
CA GLN A 320 -33.21 16.24 -19.27
C GLN A 320 -32.46 17.32 -18.49
N ILE A 321 -31.12 17.29 -18.54
CA ILE A 321 -30.31 18.33 -17.94
C ILE A 321 -30.60 19.68 -18.61
N ARG A 322 -30.52 19.79 -19.94
CA ARG A 322 -30.69 21.07 -20.65
C ARG A 322 -32.10 21.67 -20.54
N GLU A 323 -33.12 20.86 -20.77
CA GLU A 323 -34.50 21.32 -20.97
C GLU A 323 -35.32 21.32 -19.69
N ARG A 324 -34.87 20.64 -18.63
CA ARG A 324 -35.66 20.49 -17.40
C ARG A 324 -34.89 20.93 -16.16
N TRP A 325 -33.67 20.44 -15.96
CA TRP A 325 -32.93 20.73 -14.73
C TRP A 325 -32.17 22.05 -14.78
N ALA A 326 -31.62 22.41 -15.95
CA ALA A 326 -30.75 23.57 -16.19
C ALA A 326 -31.49 24.85 -16.60
N VAL A 327 -32.80 24.78 -16.80
CA VAL A 327 -33.64 25.93 -17.18
C VAL A 327 -33.89 26.86 -15.98
N ASP A 328 -33.78 26.34 -14.76
CA ASP A 328 -34.01 27.08 -13.52
C ASP A 328 -32.73 27.78 -13.03
N HIS A 329 -32.88 28.97 -12.45
CA HIS A 329 -31.80 29.72 -11.79
C HIS A 329 -31.13 28.92 -10.66
N HIS A 330 -31.83 27.94 -10.07
CA HIS A 330 -31.28 27.02 -9.08
C HIS A 330 -30.25 26.03 -9.63
N TRP A 331 -30.14 25.84 -10.96
CA TRP A 331 -29.22 24.85 -11.54
C TRP A 331 -27.76 25.09 -11.15
N LYS A 332 -27.28 26.32 -11.35
CA LYS A 332 -25.87 26.66 -11.13
C LYS A 332 -25.48 26.65 -9.65
N ARG A 333 -26.40 27.02 -8.76
CA ARG A 333 -26.13 27.21 -7.32
C ARG A 333 -26.47 26.01 -6.45
N LEU A 334 -27.47 25.22 -6.82
CA LEU A 334 -27.98 24.12 -6.00
C LEU A 334 -27.89 22.78 -6.72
N ARG A 335 -28.57 22.64 -7.86
CA ARG A 335 -28.79 21.32 -8.47
C ARG A 335 -27.52 20.69 -9.05
N ARG A 336 -26.69 21.47 -9.76
CA ARG A 336 -25.45 20.95 -10.36
C ARG A 336 -24.41 20.55 -9.31
N PRO A 337 -24.10 21.36 -8.27
CA PRO A 337 -23.24 20.93 -7.16
C PRO A 337 -23.77 19.67 -6.47
N THR A 338 -25.07 19.62 -6.14
CA THR A 338 -25.69 18.45 -5.49
C THR A 338 -25.61 17.21 -6.39
N LEU A 339 -25.85 17.33 -7.70
CA LEU A 339 -25.71 16.20 -8.63
C LEU A 339 -24.28 15.67 -8.67
N ALA A 340 -23.30 16.58 -8.72
CA ALA A 340 -21.89 16.23 -8.72
C ALA A 340 -21.46 15.57 -7.40
N LEU A 341 -21.97 16.02 -6.25
CA LEU A 341 -21.69 15.39 -4.96
C LEU A 341 -22.22 13.95 -4.89
N ILE A 342 -23.45 13.69 -5.35
CA ILE A 342 -24.02 12.32 -5.39
C ILE A 342 -23.25 11.43 -6.38
N ALA A 343 -22.72 12.02 -7.46
CA ALA A 343 -21.86 11.32 -8.41
C ALA A 343 -20.49 10.98 -7.81
N ALA A 344 -19.88 11.91 -7.07
CA ALA A 344 -18.56 11.79 -6.48
C ALA A 344 -18.53 10.84 -5.27
N LEU A 345 -19.57 10.88 -4.43
CA LEU A 345 -19.68 10.05 -3.23
C LEU A 345 -19.75 8.56 -3.59
N GLN A 346 -18.92 7.76 -2.92
CA GLN A 346 -18.90 6.30 -3.09
C GLN A 346 -19.87 5.58 -2.14
N ARG A 347 -20.71 6.34 -1.43
CA ARG A 347 -21.76 5.83 -0.52
C ARG A 347 -23.09 6.57 -0.65
N PRO A 348 -24.20 5.98 -0.18
CA PRO A 348 -25.43 6.71 0.05
C PRO A 348 -25.24 7.90 0.98
N ALA A 349 -25.92 9.00 0.68
CA ALA A 349 -25.87 10.23 1.49
C ALA A 349 -27.27 10.75 1.79
N THR A 350 -27.44 11.39 2.93
CA THR A 350 -28.72 12.00 3.31
C THR A 350 -28.90 13.36 2.62
N ALA A 351 -30.14 13.83 2.50
CA ALA A 351 -30.41 15.18 2.01
C ALA A 351 -29.75 16.27 2.88
N THR A 352 -29.59 16.01 4.19
CA THR A 352 -28.92 16.94 5.13
C THR A 352 -27.44 17.03 4.84
N GLU A 353 -26.76 15.89 4.73
CA GLU A 353 -25.34 15.83 4.38
C GLU A 353 -25.06 16.48 3.01
N LEU A 354 -25.87 16.19 2.00
CA LEU A 354 -25.72 16.78 0.67
C LEU A 354 -25.90 18.30 0.69
N ALA A 355 -26.85 18.81 1.48
CA ALA A 355 -27.08 20.24 1.63
C ALA A 355 -25.94 20.95 2.37
N GLU A 356 -25.39 20.31 3.42
CA GLU A 356 -24.21 20.80 4.13
C GLU A 356 -22.98 20.86 3.22
N LEU A 357 -22.70 19.79 2.47
CA LEU A 357 -21.58 19.73 1.53
C LEU A 357 -21.74 20.74 0.38
N ALA A 358 -22.95 20.92 -0.15
CA ALA A 358 -23.22 21.89 -1.20
C ALA A 358 -23.34 23.34 -0.69
N CYS A 359 -23.35 23.58 0.63
CA CYS A 359 -23.62 24.87 1.26
C CYS A 359 -24.93 25.51 0.79
N VAL A 360 -26.02 24.72 0.76
CA VAL A 360 -27.36 25.15 0.31
C VAL A 360 -28.45 24.77 1.30
N ASP A 361 -29.65 25.31 1.10
CA ASP A 361 -30.80 24.97 1.94
C ASP A 361 -31.19 23.49 1.81
N ARG A 362 -31.42 22.85 2.95
CA ARG A 362 -31.77 21.42 3.04
C ARG A 362 -33.12 21.12 2.39
N ASP A 363 -34.11 21.98 2.59
CA ASP A 363 -35.47 21.74 2.12
C ASP A 363 -35.54 21.87 0.60
N ASP A 364 -34.78 22.78 0.00
CA ASP A 364 -34.63 22.90 -1.45
C ASP A 364 -33.95 21.66 -2.06
N VAL A 365 -32.89 21.14 -1.42
CA VAL A 365 -32.24 19.88 -1.84
C VAL A 365 -33.21 18.72 -1.73
N ALA A 366 -33.87 18.56 -0.58
CA ALA A 366 -34.84 17.48 -0.38
C ALA A 366 -36.00 17.54 -1.38
N ALA A 367 -36.53 18.73 -1.67
CA ALA A 367 -37.58 18.94 -2.66
C ALA A 367 -37.12 18.53 -4.07
N TRP A 368 -35.88 18.82 -4.44
CA TRP A 368 -35.34 18.41 -5.73
C TRP A 368 -35.07 16.90 -5.83
N LEU A 369 -34.53 16.28 -4.76
CA LEU A 369 -34.27 14.85 -4.69
C LEU A 369 -35.57 14.02 -4.73
N GLU A 370 -36.62 14.49 -4.07
CA GLU A 370 -37.94 13.83 -4.06
C GLU A 370 -38.83 14.23 -5.25
N GLY A 371 -38.49 15.31 -5.95
CA GLY A 371 -39.17 15.81 -7.13
C GLY A 371 -38.55 15.30 -8.42
N ASP A 372 -37.86 16.19 -9.14
CA ASP A 372 -37.38 15.92 -10.51
C ASP A 372 -36.29 14.85 -10.58
N LEU A 373 -35.43 14.72 -9.55
CA LEU A 373 -34.34 13.74 -9.58
C LEU A 373 -34.77 12.35 -9.10
N ARG A 374 -35.94 12.22 -8.45
CA ARG A 374 -36.37 10.99 -7.76
C ARG A 374 -36.35 9.73 -8.62
N ALA A 375 -36.69 9.84 -9.90
CA ALA A 375 -36.70 8.70 -10.83
C ALA A 375 -35.31 8.12 -11.08
N PHE A 376 -34.27 8.96 -10.94
CA PHE A 376 -32.86 8.66 -11.24
C PHE A 376 -32.05 8.26 -10.01
N LEU A 377 -32.69 8.18 -8.84
CA LEU A 377 -32.06 7.85 -7.57
C LEU A 377 -32.60 6.53 -7.01
N ASP A 378 -31.69 5.76 -6.44
CA ASP A 378 -32.03 4.70 -5.50
C ASP A 378 -32.15 5.31 -4.09
N VAL A 379 -33.20 4.94 -3.37
CA VAL A 379 -33.58 5.56 -2.09
C VAL A 379 -33.89 4.48 -1.08
N THR A 380 -33.17 4.48 0.04
CA THR A 380 -33.35 3.52 1.14
C THR A 380 -34.59 3.86 1.99
N ARG A 381 -35.25 2.82 2.55
CA ARG A 381 -36.41 2.98 3.45
C ARG A 381 -36.29 2.07 4.67
N PRO A 382 -35.79 2.55 5.82
CA PRO A 382 -36.45 3.67 6.47
C PRO A 382 -35.50 4.79 6.92
N TRP A 383 -36.10 5.83 7.51
CA TRP A 383 -35.49 7.13 7.80
C TRP A 383 -34.21 7.07 8.66
N PRO A 384 -33.23 7.97 8.42
CA PRO A 384 -33.23 9.01 7.37
C PRO A 384 -33.01 8.42 5.97
N ARG A 385 -33.72 8.95 4.97
CA ARG A 385 -33.57 8.51 3.57
C ARG A 385 -32.17 8.85 3.07
N THR A 386 -31.51 7.86 2.48
CA THR A 386 -30.24 8.06 1.78
C THR A 386 -30.44 7.92 0.28
N TYR A 387 -29.70 8.71 -0.49
CA TYR A 387 -29.81 8.81 -1.94
C TYR A 387 -28.52 8.36 -2.60
N THR A 388 -28.62 7.53 -3.64
CA THR A 388 -27.53 7.18 -4.55
C THR A 388 -27.98 7.31 -5.99
N MET A 389 -27.03 7.52 -6.91
CA MET A 389 -27.36 7.43 -8.34
C MET A 389 -27.78 6.00 -8.68
N ARG A 390 -28.97 5.86 -9.26
CA ARG A 390 -29.56 4.56 -9.60
C ARG A 390 -28.72 3.76 -10.60
N HIS A 391 -27.99 4.46 -11.47
CA HIS A 391 -27.23 3.79 -12.52
C HIS A 391 -25.94 4.55 -12.88
N GLN A 392 -24.87 3.80 -13.09
CA GLN A 392 -23.53 4.33 -13.38
C GLN A 392 -23.49 5.15 -14.69
N SER A 393 -24.36 4.90 -15.67
CA SER A 393 -24.43 5.72 -16.89
C SER A 393 -24.73 7.21 -16.66
N LEU A 394 -25.37 7.57 -15.54
CA LEU A 394 -25.55 8.97 -15.15
C LEU A 394 -24.26 9.57 -14.57
N ARG A 395 -23.48 8.76 -13.83
CA ARG A 395 -22.15 9.14 -13.31
C ARG A 395 -21.15 9.33 -14.45
N ASP A 396 -21.26 8.52 -15.50
CA ASP A 396 -20.35 8.57 -16.66
C ASP A 396 -20.45 9.90 -17.42
N LEU A 397 -21.53 10.67 -17.27
CA LEU A 397 -21.66 12.02 -17.83
C LEU A 397 -20.65 13.03 -17.24
N PHE A 398 -20.12 12.74 -16.05
CA PHE A 398 -19.11 13.56 -15.38
C PHE A 398 -17.68 13.18 -15.79
N THR A 399 -17.51 12.04 -16.46
CA THR A 399 -16.23 11.56 -16.94
C THR A 399 -15.98 12.08 -18.36
N PRO A 400 -14.83 12.71 -18.64
CA PRO A 400 -14.54 13.21 -19.97
C PRO A 400 -14.27 12.02 -20.90
N THR A 401 -15.22 11.70 -21.77
CA THR A 401 -15.02 10.71 -22.84
C THR A 401 -14.09 11.30 -23.90
N ARG A 402 -12.81 10.88 -23.90
CA ARG A 402 -11.81 11.27 -24.91
C ARG A 402 -12.14 10.82 -26.34
N THR A 403 -13.16 10.00 -26.54
CA THR A 403 -13.45 9.30 -27.80
C THR A 403 -14.57 9.89 -28.65
N GLN A 404 -15.24 10.94 -28.22
CA GLN A 404 -16.19 11.65 -29.08
C GLN A 404 -16.05 13.15 -28.87
N VAL A 405 -15.39 13.81 -29.83
CA VAL A 405 -15.53 15.24 -30.06
C VAL A 405 -16.93 15.45 -30.66
N ASP A 406 -17.98 15.26 -29.84
CA ASP A 406 -19.31 15.74 -30.22
C ASP A 406 -19.29 17.25 -30.08
N HIS A 407 -19.10 17.94 -31.20
CA HIS A 407 -19.15 19.40 -31.29
C HIS A 407 -20.55 19.99 -30.98
N ASP A 408 -21.53 19.18 -30.55
CA ASP A 408 -22.93 19.56 -30.33
C ASP A 408 -23.36 19.54 -28.84
N ASP A 409 -22.39 19.34 -27.93
CA ASP A 409 -22.62 19.24 -26.48
C ASP A 409 -22.84 20.61 -25.80
N GLY A 410 -22.69 21.72 -26.53
CA GLY A 410 -22.96 23.08 -26.04
C GLY A 410 -22.19 23.46 -24.77
N GLY A 411 -21.07 22.78 -24.48
CA GLY A 411 -20.25 22.97 -23.27
C GLY A 411 -20.74 22.23 -22.01
N LEU A 412 -21.87 21.51 -22.06
CA LEU A 412 -22.43 20.86 -20.87
C LEU A 412 -21.51 19.78 -20.27
N GLY A 413 -20.81 19.01 -21.12
CA GLY A 413 -19.84 18.02 -20.65
C GLY A 413 -18.72 18.63 -19.82
N ASP A 414 -18.14 19.75 -20.28
CA ASP A 414 -17.11 20.49 -19.55
C ASP A 414 -17.65 21.07 -18.24
N GLU A 415 -18.88 21.60 -18.25
CA GLU A 415 -19.53 22.10 -17.03
C GLU A 415 -19.73 21.01 -15.98
N LEU A 416 -20.17 19.81 -16.38
CA LEU A 416 -20.33 18.67 -15.50
C LEU A 416 -18.96 18.18 -15.01
N HIS A 417 -17.96 18.10 -15.90
CA HIS A 417 -16.62 17.70 -15.53
C HIS A 417 -16.01 18.66 -14.49
N TYR A 418 -16.18 19.97 -14.66
CA TYR A 418 -15.74 20.95 -13.67
C TYR A 418 -16.51 20.80 -12.34
N ALA A 419 -17.81 20.51 -12.40
CA ALA A 419 -18.62 20.29 -11.21
C ALA A 419 -18.16 19.06 -10.41
N ILE A 420 -17.77 17.95 -11.06
CA ILE A 420 -17.28 16.76 -10.34
C ILE A 420 -15.91 17.00 -9.68
N LEU A 421 -15.01 17.76 -10.33
CA LEU A 421 -13.74 18.14 -9.72
C LEU A 421 -13.96 19.05 -8.50
N THR A 422 -14.90 19.99 -8.61
CA THR A 422 -15.31 20.84 -7.48
C THR A 422 -15.86 20.00 -6.33
N ALA A 423 -16.74 19.02 -6.63
CA ALA A 423 -17.27 18.11 -5.62
C ALA A 423 -16.17 17.30 -4.93
N HIS A 424 -15.20 16.77 -5.67
CA HIS A 424 -14.04 16.07 -5.08
C HIS A 424 -13.21 16.97 -4.17
N SER A 425 -13.02 18.25 -4.53
CA SER A 425 -12.37 19.23 -3.64
C SER A 425 -13.16 19.43 -2.36
N THR A 426 -14.46 19.67 -2.46
CA THR A 426 -15.35 19.86 -1.30
C THR A 426 -15.33 18.65 -0.36
N LEU A 427 -15.39 17.43 -0.91
CA LEU A 427 -15.30 16.21 -0.12
C LEU A 427 -13.93 16.06 0.54
N THR A 428 -12.86 16.40 -0.18
CA THR A 428 -11.50 16.36 0.39
C THR A 428 -11.39 17.30 1.59
N ASP A 429 -11.87 18.54 1.46
CA ASP A 429 -11.80 19.53 2.53
C ASP A 429 -12.71 19.18 3.71
N HIS A 430 -13.87 18.54 3.46
CA HIS A 430 -14.79 18.10 4.49
C HIS A 430 -14.26 16.92 5.31
N PHE A 431 -13.63 15.93 4.66
CA PHE A 431 -13.17 14.72 5.33
C PHE A 431 -11.77 14.84 5.96
N ILE A 432 -11.00 15.89 5.65
CA ILE A 432 -9.76 16.17 6.37
C ILE A 432 -10.12 16.67 7.79
N PRO A 433 -9.71 15.98 8.86
CA PRO A 433 -10.00 16.41 10.22
C PRO A 433 -9.47 17.82 10.51
N ALA A 434 -10.32 18.65 11.14
CA ALA A 434 -9.91 19.96 11.62
C ALA A 434 -8.90 19.83 12.76
N GLY A 435 -7.84 20.63 12.74
CA GLY A 435 -6.78 20.61 13.75
C GLY A 435 -5.38 20.72 13.16
N ASP A 436 -4.39 20.58 14.04
CA ASP A 436 -2.98 20.47 13.66
C ASP A 436 -2.79 19.24 12.75
N PRO A 437 -2.20 19.38 11.54
CA PRO A 437 -1.90 18.25 10.67
C PRO A 437 -1.18 17.11 11.38
N ALA A 438 -0.38 17.44 12.39
CA ALA A 438 0.37 16.52 13.24
C ALA A 438 -0.48 15.73 14.27
N ARG A 439 -1.79 15.98 14.40
CA ARG A 439 -2.64 15.32 15.42
C ARG A 439 -4.01 14.95 14.87
N ARG A 440 -4.09 14.62 13.59
CA ARG A 440 -5.37 14.34 12.93
C ARG A 440 -5.81 12.91 13.24
N ALA A 441 -6.93 12.80 13.92
CA ALA A 441 -7.55 11.50 14.18
C ALA A 441 -8.34 11.03 12.94
N TRP A 442 -7.73 10.17 12.13
CA TRP A 442 -8.33 9.55 10.95
C TRP A 442 -9.23 8.35 11.32
N THR A 443 -10.32 8.60 12.05
CA THR A 443 -11.15 7.54 12.65
C THR A 443 -12.29 7.03 11.76
N ASP A 444 -12.68 7.78 10.74
CA ASP A 444 -13.81 7.42 9.89
C ASP A 444 -13.40 6.42 8.78
N ASP A 445 -14.15 5.32 8.69
CA ASP A 445 -13.85 4.21 7.77
C ASP A 445 -13.96 4.62 6.29
N TYR A 446 -14.96 5.45 5.98
CA TYR A 446 -15.10 6.02 4.63
C TYR A 446 -13.90 6.88 4.27
N THR A 447 -13.44 7.72 5.20
CA THR A 447 -12.26 8.58 5.03
C THR A 447 -11.00 7.77 4.77
N ARG A 448 -10.74 6.72 5.56
CA ARG A 448 -9.55 5.86 5.41
C ARG A 448 -9.48 5.14 4.06
N THR A 449 -10.63 4.89 3.45
CA THR A 449 -10.76 4.13 2.21
C THR A 449 -10.86 5.02 0.97
N HIS A 450 -11.65 6.10 1.00
CA HIS A 450 -12.00 6.88 -0.19
C HIS A 450 -11.41 8.29 -0.24
N LEU A 451 -10.85 8.81 0.86
CA LEU A 451 -10.19 10.12 0.84
C LEU A 451 -9.01 10.19 -0.16
N PRO A 452 -8.13 9.16 -0.28
CA PRO A 452 -7.07 9.19 -1.29
C PRO A 452 -7.61 9.40 -2.71
N HIS A 453 -8.75 8.79 -3.02
CA HIS A 453 -9.43 8.95 -4.31
C HIS A 453 -9.93 10.39 -4.51
N HIS A 454 -10.67 10.94 -3.55
CA HIS A 454 -11.15 12.33 -3.63
C HIS A 454 -9.98 13.33 -3.76
N ALA A 455 -8.95 13.17 -2.94
CA ALA A 455 -7.76 14.03 -2.98
C ALA A 455 -6.99 13.92 -4.31
N ALA A 456 -6.92 12.73 -4.90
CA ALA A 456 -6.29 12.54 -6.20
C ALA A 456 -7.05 13.21 -7.36
N TYR A 457 -8.39 13.26 -7.30
CA TYR A 457 -9.19 14.00 -8.27
C TYR A 457 -9.21 15.51 -7.99
N ALA A 458 -9.04 15.92 -6.74
CA ALA A 458 -8.90 17.33 -6.35
C ALA A 458 -7.48 17.89 -6.61
N GLY A 459 -6.50 17.06 -6.96
CA GLY A 459 -5.10 17.47 -7.11
C GLY A 459 -4.40 17.80 -5.79
N ARG A 460 -4.90 17.25 -4.68
CA ARG A 460 -4.44 17.51 -3.29
C ARG A 460 -3.77 16.31 -2.63
N LEU A 461 -3.64 15.19 -3.35
CA LEU A 461 -2.99 13.99 -2.83
C LEU A 461 -1.51 14.25 -2.49
N ASP A 462 -0.81 15.07 -3.28
CA ASP A 462 0.60 15.44 -3.05
C ASP A 462 0.84 16.03 -1.65
N ASP A 463 -0.11 16.80 -1.11
CA ASP A 463 -0.02 17.38 0.24
C ASP A 463 -0.26 16.33 1.33
N LEU A 464 -1.27 15.48 1.13
CA LEU A 464 -1.70 14.50 2.14
C LEU A 464 -0.67 13.38 2.32
N VAL A 465 0.02 12.97 1.26
CA VAL A 465 1.07 11.92 1.38
C VAL A 465 2.31 12.40 2.13
N GLN A 466 2.42 13.69 2.47
CA GLN A 466 3.48 14.19 3.36
C GLN A 466 3.11 14.07 4.84
N ASP A 467 1.85 13.74 5.15
CA ASP A 467 1.34 13.55 6.51
C ASP A 467 1.53 12.06 6.91
N PRO A 468 2.41 11.75 7.87
CA PRO A 468 2.65 10.38 8.32
C PRO A 468 1.41 9.70 8.89
N GLU A 469 0.55 10.44 9.60
CA GLU A 469 -0.66 9.89 10.19
C GLU A 469 -1.68 9.53 9.11
N PHE A 470 -1.78 10.35 8.05
CA PHE A 470 -2.61 10.04 6.88
C PHE A 470 -2.15 8.76 6.18
N LEU A 471 -0.84 8.64 5.89
CA LEU A 471 -0.29 7.47 5.22
C LEU A 471 -0.54 6.19 6.02
N LEU A 472 -0.34 6.23 7.34
CA LEU A 472 -0.51 5.07 8.22
C LEU A 472 -1.97 4.75 8.54
N ALA A 473 -2.87 5.72 8.46
CA ALA A 473 -4.29 5.50 8.68
C ALA A 473 -5.01 4.94 7.44
N CYS A 474 -4.69 5.45 6.26
CA CYS A 474 -5.36 5.06 5.03
C CYS A 474 -5.02 3.63 4.59
N GLN A 475 -5.94 3.00 3.87
CA GLN A 475 -5.65 1.72 3.23
C GLN A 475 -4.55 1.91 2.18
N PRO A 476 -3.46 1.11 2.19
CA PRO A 476 -2.34 1.27 1.28
C PRO A 476 -2.75 1.33 -0.20
N ASP A 477 -3.70 0.49 -0.59
CA ASP A 477 -4.16 0.36 -1.98
C ASP A 477 -4.80 1.64 -2.51
N GLY A 478 -5.54 2.36 -1.66
CA GLY A 478 -6.17 3.63 -2.04
C GLY A 478 -5.13 4.68 -2.44
N ILE A 479 -3.98 4.71 -1.77
CA ILE A 479 -2.89 5.65 -2.05
C ILE A 479 -2.09 5.18 -3.28
N LEU A 480 -1.66 3.92 -3.28
CA LEU A 480 -0.80 3.36 -4.33
C LEU A 480 -1.48 3.36 -5.70
N ARG A 481 -2.80 3.16 -5.77
CA ARG A 481 -3.57 3.21 -7.04
C ARG A 481 -3.51 4.59 -7.69
N HIS A 482 -3.42 5.65 -6.89
CA HIS A 482 -3.39 7.03 -7.37
C HIS A 482 -1.97 7.60 -7.54
N ARG A 483 -0.91 6.77 -7.43
CA ARG A 483 0.49 7.18 -7.66
C ARG A 483 0.72 7.94 -8.97
N HIS A 484 0.01 7.55 -10.04
CA HIS A 484 0.15 8.14 -11.37
C HIS A 484 -0.43 9.57 -11.46
N ARG A 485 -1.14 10.02 -10.43
CA ARG A 485 -1.71 11.36 -10.32
C ARG A 485 -0.88 12.31 -9.46
N LEU A 486 0.18 11.81 -8.82
CA LEU A 486 1.12 12.66 -8.10
C LEU A 486 1.86 13.55 -9.10
N THR A 487 1.89 14.84 -8.80
CA THR A 487 2.47 15.84 -9.70
C THR A 487 3.80 16.36 -9.20
N THR A 488 4.08 16.21 -7.90
CA THR A 488 5.28 16.74 -7.26
C THR A 488 6.34 15.66 -7.04
N PRO A 489 7.64 15.96 -7.21
CA PRO A 489 8.71 15.02 -6.87
C PRO A 489 8.68 14.60 -5.39
N ALA A 490 8.26 15.51 -4.50
CA ALA A 490 8.13 15.24 -3.07
C ALA A 490 7.01 14.22 -2.79
N GLY A 491 5.86 14.35 -3.45
CA GLY A 491 4.74 13.40 -3.34
C GLY A 491 5.13 12.01 -3.84
N THR A 492 5.78 11.92 -5.01
CA THR A 492 6.28 10.65 -5.54
C THR A 492 7.28 9.99 -4.60
N ALA A 493 8.28 10.72 -4.11
CA ALA A 493 9.27 10.19 -3.18
C ALA A 493 8.64 9.71 -1.86
N ALA A 494 7.60 10.41 -1.37
CA ALA A 494 6.87 10.05 -0.17
C ALA A 494 6.10 8.73 -0.33
N VAL A 495 5.40 8.55 -1.46
CA VAL A 495 4.69 7.29 -1.75
C VAL A 495 5.67 6.14 -2.00
N ASP A 496 6.79 6.38 -2.67
CA ASP A 496 7.84 5.37 -2.85
C ASP A 496 8.45 4.96 -1.49
N ALA A 497 8.66 5.91 -0.57
CA ALA A 497 9.07 5.60 0.80
C ALA A 497 8.04 4.78 1.56
N TYR A 498 6.77 5.16 1.45
CA TYR A 498 5.67 4.47 2.10
C TYR A 498 5.57 3.01 1.61
N GLU A 499 5.64 2.79 0.29
CA GLU A 499 5.61 1.44 -0.31
C GLU A 499 6.72 0.54 0.25
N GLN A 500 7.94 1.06 0.38
CA GLN A 500 9.05 0.29 0.95
C GLN A 500 8.90 0.08 2.46
N ALA A 501 8.34 1.06 3.18
CA ALA A 501 8.13 0.96 4.62
C ALA A 501 7.08 -0.10 4.99
N LEU A 502 6.08 -0.35 4.14
CA LEU A 502 5.00 -1.30 4.43
C LEU A 502 5.50 -2.71 4.76
N ASP A 503 6.54 -3.19 4.07
CA ASP A 503 7.10 -4.51 4.34
C ASP A 503 7.69 -4.63 5.75
N ASP A 504 8.42 -3.61 6.20
CA ASP A 504 9.04 -3.60 7.52
C ASP A 504 8.02 -3.31 8.62
N ILE A 505 7.04 -2.42 8.38
CA ILE A 505 5.90 -2.17 9.29
C ILE A 505 5.14 -3.46 9.56
N ASN A 506 4.89 -4.27 8.53
CA ASN A 506 4.19 -5.54 8.66
C ASN A 506 5.05 -6.63 9.32
N ARG A 507 6.37 -6.60 9.13
CA ARG A 507 7.31 -7.59 9.68
C ARG A 507 7.60 -7.36 11.16
N TYR A 508 7.66 -6.10 11.60
CA TYR A 508 8.03 -5.69 12.96
C TYR A 508 6.97 -4.77 13.57
N PRO A 509 5.78 -5.29 13.92
CA PRO A 509 4.67 -4.49 14.43
C PRO A 509 4.92 -3.91 15.83
N GLU A 510 5.85 -4.47 16.61
CA GLU A 510 6.31 -3.89 17.88
C GLU A 510 7.11 -2.58 17.71
N ASP A 511 7.68 -2.35 16.54
CA ASP A 511 8.35 -1.10 16.21
C ASP A 511 7.31 -0.09 15.70
N ALA A 512 7.27 1.10 16.32
CA ALA A 512 6.30 2.15 15.97
C ALA A 512 6.30 2.40 14.44
N PRO A 513 5.16 2.27 13.73
CA PRO A 513 5.14 2.36 12.25
C PRO A 513 5.70 3.67 11.68
N THR A 514 5.56 4.76 12.43
CA THR A 514 6.14 6.07 12.11
C THR A 514 7.67 6.05 12.03
N TRP A 515 8.33 5.16 12.78
CA TRP A 515 9.79 4.98 12.75
C TRP A 515 10.27 4.39 11.42
N TRP A 516 9.63 3.32 10.95
CA TRP A 516 9.96 2.72 9.64
C TRP A 516 9.69 3.69 8.49
N LEU A 517 8.59 4.43 8.58
CA LEU A 517 8.27 5.49 7.62
C LEU A 517 9.34 6.60 7.62
N HIS A 518 9.82 7.01 8.79
CA HIS A 518 10.92 7.98 8.90
C HIS A 518 12.21 7.48 8.24
N ILE A 519 12.62 6.23 8.51
CA ILE A 519 13.81 5.61 7.92
C ILE A 519 13.72 5.61 6.39
N TRP A 520 12.61 5.09 5.85
CA TRP A 520 12.44 4.95 4.41
C TRP A 520 12.29 6.30 3.73
N ALA A 521 11.59 7.27 4.33
CA ALA A 521 11.50 8.63 3.82
C ALA A 521 12.89 9.29 3.70
N ARG A 522 13.80 9.06 4.65
CA ARG A 522 15.20 9.50 4.52
C ARG A 522 15.93 8.78 3.39
N LYS A 523 15.79 7.45 3.28
CA LYS A 523 16.43 6.64 2.22
C LYS A 523 15.98 7.02 0.81
N THR A 524 14.70 7.34 0.61
CA THR A 524 14.14 7.72 -0.71
C THR A 524 14.21 9.22 -1.00
N ARG A 525 14.76 10.03 -0.10
CA ARG A 525 14.86 11.50 -0.21
C ARG A 525 13.51 12.24 -0.11
N ALA A 526 12.52 11.64 0.54
CA ALA A 526 11.28 12.31 0.92
C ALA A 526 11.51 13.16 2.18
N THR A 527 12.19 14.30 2.04
CA THR A 527 12.65 15.11 3.18
C THR A 527 11.51 15.64 4.05
N THR A 528 10.45 16.16 3.44
CA THR A 528 9.28 16.72 4.14
C THR A 528 8.55 15.64 4.96
N LEU A 529 8.27 14.49 4.34
CA LEU A 529 7.69 13.34 5.03
C LEU A 529 8.58 12.85 6.18
N ALA A 530 9.89 12.78 5.97
CA ALA A 530 10.83 12.34 7.00
C ALA A 530 10.86 13.29 8.20
N ASP A 531 10.83 14.60 7.95
CA ASP A 531 10.79 15.62 9.00
C ASP A 531 9.48 15.53 9.78
N ASN A 532 8.34 15.41 9.08
CA ASN A 532 7.05 15.23 9.73
C ASN A 532 7.02 13.96 10.58
N ALA A 533 7.47 12.81 10.04
CA ALA A 533 7.51 11.53 10.76
C ALA A 533 8.38 11.59 12.02
N ALA A 534 9.49 12.33 11.99
CA ALA A 534 10.37 12.53 13.15
C ALA A 534 9.62 13.17 14.34
N HIS A 535 8.77 14.17 14.08
CA HIS A 535 7.99 14.84 15.14
C HIS A 535 6.96 13.91 15.81
N HIS A 536 6.53 12.86 15.11
CA HIS A 536 5.58 11.84 15.61
C HIS A 536 6.24 10.63 16.26
N THR A 537 7.57 10.55 16.26
CA THR A 537 8.26 9.38 16.79
C THR A 537 8.68 9.63 18.25
N PRO A 538 8.12 8.91 19.24
CA PRO A 538 8.46 9.11 20.66
C PRO A 538 9.83 8.51 21.05
N ARG A 539 10.77 8.37 20.11
CA ARG A 539 12.10 7.77 20.33
C ARG A 539 13.17 8.86 20.47
N PRO A 540 14.22 8.64 21.30
CA PRO A 540 15.23 9.65 21.60
C PRO A 540 16.26 9.90 20.47
N TRP A 541 16.00 9.47 19.23
CA TRP A 541 16.96 9.61 18.14
C TRP A 541 16.25 9.92 16.81
N THR A 542 16.71 10.96 16.11
CA THR A 542 16.27 11.31 14.75
C THR A 542 17.36 10.98 13.74
N ILE A 543 17.01 10.32 12.63
CA ILE A 543 17.98 10.01 11.58
C ILE A 543 18.15 11.26 10.69
N HIS A 544 19.35 11.82 10.75
CA HIS A 544 19.80 12.86 9.82
C HIS A 544 20.69 12.21 8.76
N THR A 545 20.12 11.88 7.60
CA THR A 545 20.95 11.46 6.45
C THR A 545 21.57 12.70 5.82
N ALA A 546 22.87 12.92 6.02
CA ALA A 546 23.62 13.92 5.27
C ALA A 546 23.95 13.37 3.87
N MET A 547 23.34 13.92 2.84
CA MET A 547 23.72 13.61 1.46
C MET A 547 24.93 14.46 1.07
N TRP A 548 26.09 13.82 0.91
CA TRP A 548 27.29 14.47 0.39
C TRP A 548 27.23 14.53 -1.14
N THR A 549 27.05 15.73 -1.70
CA THR A 549 27.41 16.02 -3.09
C THR A 549 28.84 16.54 -3.12
N GLY A 550 29.81 15.66 -2.88
CA GLY A 550 31.22 15.99 -3.06
C GLY A 550 31.60 15.90 -4.54
N THR A 551 32.28 16.91 -5.09
CA THR A 551 33.04 16.72 -6.33
C THR A 551 34.33 16.00 -5.99
N THR A 552 34.62 14.87 -6.66
CA THR A 552 35.87 14.14 -6.47
C THR A 552 37.04 15.07 -6.78
N HIS A 553 37.82 15.45 -5.76
CA HIS A 553 38.97 16.33 -5.94
C HIS A 553 40.04 15.65 -6.81
N ARG A 554 40.31 14.37 -6.56
CA ARG A 554 41.26 13.54 -7.32
C ARG A 554 41.05 12.06 -7.08
N THR A 555 41.25 11.24 -8.11
CA THR A 555 41.31 9.78 -8.00
C THR A 555 42.78 9.34 -8.04
N LEU A 556 43.24 8.67 -6.98
CA LEU A 556 44.59 8.09 -6.90
C LEU A 556 44.49 6.60 -7.24
N ALA A 557 45.04 6.18 -8.37
CA ALA A 557 44.87 4.83 -8.91
C ALA A 557 46.21 4.19 -9.28
N LEU A 558 46.90 3.63 -8.29
CA LEU A 558 48.17 2.90 -8.48
C LEU A 558 48.14 1.50 -7.86
N HIS A 559 47.25 1.26 -6.90
CA HIS A 559 46.98 -0.09 -6.43
C HIS A 559 46.36 -0.94 -7.54
N THR A 560 46.86 -2.17 -7.71
CA THR A 560 46.37 -3.12 -8.73
C THR A 560 45.20 -3.97 -8.24
N SER A 561 44.84 -3.82 -6.96
CA SER A 561 43.75 -4.55 -6.30
C SER A 561 43.10 -3.68 -5.21
N THR A 562 42.17 -4.26 -4.44
CA THR A 562 41.40 -3.57 -3.39
C THR A 562 42.30 -2.91 -2.36
N VAL A 563 42.05 -1.63 -2.06
CA VAL A 563 42.65 -0.90 -0.94
C VAL A 563 41.88 -1.23 0.34
N LEU A 564 42.59 -1.64 1.39
CA LEU A 564 42.01 -2.10 2.65
C LEU A 564 42.32 -1.17 3.83
N ALA A 565 43.43 -0.44 3.76
CA ALA A 565 43.85 0.48 4.82
C ALA A 565 44.31 1.83 4.26
N LEU A 566 44.02 2.89 5.01
CA LEU A 566 44.46 4.25 4.74
C LEU A 566 44.99 4.86 6.04
N ALA A 567 46.05 5.65 5.96
CA ALA A 567 46.55 6.43 7.08
C ALA A 567 47.10 7.78 6.58
N VAL A 568 46.88 8.84 7.34
CA VAL A 568 47.47 10.16 7.07
C VAL A 568 48.64 10.35 8.02
N LEU A 569 49.79 10.76 7.48
CA LEU A 569 50.99 11.04 8.27
C LEU A 569 51.47 12.46 8.01
N SER A 570 51.89 13.13 9.07
CA SER A 570 52.58 14.43 8.99
C SER A 570 54.05 14.20 9.30
N LEU A 571 54.91 14.53 8.34
CA LEU A 571 56.35 14.46 8.49
C LEU A 571 56.86 15.68 9.28
N PRO A 572 57.99 15.57 10.00
CA PRO A 572 58.57 16.68 10.76
C PRO A 572 58.95 17.91 9.89
N ASP A 573 59.11 17.73 8.58
CA ASP A 573 59.37 18.80 7.61
C ASP A 573 58.11 19.56 7.17
N GLY A 574 56.95 19.25 7.76
CA GLY A 574 55.66 19.88 7.47
C GLY A 574 54.91 19.26 6.28
N ARG A 575 55.47 18.26 5.60
CA ARG A 575 54.76 17.55 4.51
C ARG A 575 53.75 16.58 5.09
N THR A 576 52.54 16.56 4.52
CA THR A 576 51.54 15.55 4.82
C THR A 576 51.55 14.52 3.71
N LEU A 577 51.62 13.23 4.05
CA LEU A 577 51.47 12.13 3.10
C LEU A 577 50.23 11.31 3.45
N LEU A 578 49.62 10.74 2.43
CA LEU A 578 48.60 9.70 2.56
C LEU A 578 49.26 8.35 2.29
N ALA A 579 49.13 7.40 3.20
CA ALA A 579 49.51 6.02 3.01
C ALA A 579 48.27 5.19 2.66
N SER A 580 48.39 4.30 1.67
CA SER A 580 47.36 3.34 1.30
C SER A 580 47.96 1.95 1.17
N ALA A 581 47.21 0.93 1.59
CA ALA A 581 47.65 -0.46 1.51
C ALA A 581 46.50 -1.39 1.15
N GLY A 582 46.80 -2.54 0.54
CA GLY A 582 45.76 -3.42 0.03
C GLY A 582 46.20 -4.82 -0.37
N ASN A 583 45.35 -5.44 -1.19
CA ASN A 583 45.49 -6.81 -1.69
C ASN A 583 46.65 -7.03 -2.66
N ASP A 584 47.27 -5.97 -3.16
CA ASP A 584 48.43 -6.07 -4.05
C ASP A 584 49.76 -6.25 -3.30
N HIS A 585 49.71 -6.45 -1.98
CA HIS A 585 50.86 -6.67 -1.10
C HIS A 585 51.78 -5.44 -0.96
N THR A 586 51.33 -4.26 -1.40
CA THR A 586 52.13 -3.03 -1.36
C THR A 586 51.55 -2.00 -0.40
N VAL A 587 52.41 -1.13 0.10
CA VAL A 587 52.02 0.11 0.76
C VAL A 587 52.49 1.27 -0.11
N GLN A 588 51.55 2.09 -0.58
CA GLN A 588 51.79 3.25 -1.42
C GLN A 588 51.73 4.52 -0.57
N LEU A 589 52.64 5.46 -0.84
CA LEU A 589 52.66 6.78 -0.23
C LEU A 589 52.32 7.83 -1.28
N TRP A 590 51.49 8.80 -0.91
CA TRP A 590 50.99 9.83 -1.81
C TRP A 590 51.18 11.20 -1.19
N ASP A 591 51.59 12.15 -2.01
CA ASP A 591 51.44 13.56 -1.67
C ASP A 591 49.99 13.98 -2.00
N PRO A 592 49.15 14.32 -1.00
CA PRO A 592 47.75 14.69 -1.23
C PRO A 592 47.60 16.02 -1.99
N ALA A 593 48.60 16.90 -1.97
CA ALA A 593 48.56 18.18 -2.67
C ALA A 593 48.83 18.01 -4.18
N THR A 594 49.81 17.18 -4.54
CA THR A 594 50.21 16.97 -5.94
C THR A 594 49.55 15.75 -6.59
N GLY A 595 49.12 14.78 -5.78
CA GLY A 595 48.61 13.48 -6.21
C GLY A 595 49.69 12.56 -6.78
N GLN A 596 50.97 12.90 -6.61
CA GLN A 596 52.08 12.10 -7.11
C GLN A 596 52.43 10.99 -6.10
N PRO A 597 52.70 9.77 -6.56
CA PRO A 597 53.18 8.70 -5.70
C PRO A 597 54.64 8.96 -5.28
N VAL A 598 54.93 8.69 -4.02
CA VAL A 598 56.27 8.60 -3.41
C VAL A 598 56.73 7.14 -3.51
N PRO A 599 58.04 6.80 -3.43
CA PRO A 599 58.54 5.43 -3.50
C PRO A 599 57.67 4.39 -2.77
N CYS A 600 57.25 3.38 -3.53
CA CYS A 600 56.44 2.23 -3.10
C CYS A 600 57.20 1.39 -2.06
N LEU A 601 56.55 1.11 -0.95
CA LEU A 601 57.10 0.25 0.11
C LEU A 601 56.70 -1.20 -0.20
N THR A 602 57.67 -1.98 -0.70
CA THR A 602 57.49 -3.39 -1.06
C THR A 602 58.19 -4.31 -0.04
N GLY A 603 57.54 -5.42 0.30
CA GLY A 603 58.14 -6.41 1.21
C GLY A 603 57.15 -7.40 1.82
N HIS A 604 55.87 -7.06 1.91
CA HIS A 604 54.84 -8.01 2.32
C HIS A 604 54.63 -9.09 1.25
N THR A 605 54.40 -10.33 1.69
CA THR A 605 54.12 -11.47 0.80
C THR A 605 52.64 -11.86 0.78
N GLY A 606 51.81 -11.15 1.55
CA GLY A 606 50.37 -11.33 1.67
C GLY A 606 49.65 -9.99 1.69
N THR A 607 48.32 -10.01 1.64
CA THR A 607 47.47 -8.81 1.69
C THR A 607 47.84 -7.94 2.89
N VAL A 608 47.96 -6.63 2.68
CA VAL A 608 48.17 -5.67 3.78
C VAL A 608 46.81 -5.17 4.25
N THR A 609 46.49 -5.42 5.50
CA THR A 609 45.16 -5.25 6.13
C THR A 609 45.08 -4.03 7.03
N ALA A 610 46.21 -3.59 7.60
CA ALA A 610 46.24 -2.48 8.56
C ALA A 610 47.48 -1.59 8.39
N LEU A 611 47.30 -0.30 8.67
CA LEU A 611 48.34 0.72 8.73
C LEU A 611 48.23 1.50 10.04
N ALA A 612 49.37 1.88 10.62
CA ALA A 612 49.43 2.74 11.79
C ALA A 612 50.63 3.69 11.71
N VAL A 613 50.44 4.95 12.11
CA VAL A 613 51.49 5.98 12.07
C VAL A 613 52.03 6.20 13.47
N LEU A 614 53.33 5.98 13.66
CA LEU A 614 54.01 6.15 14.94
C LEU A 614 54.83 7.44 14.92
N SER A 615 54.50 8.37 15.80
CA SER A 615 55.33 9.54 16.09
C SER A 615 56.09 9.29 17.38
N LEU A 616 57.40 9.05 17.28
CA LEU A 616 58.27 8.90 18.44
C LEU A 616 58.64 10.29 18.98
N PRO A 617 58.55 10.55 20.30
CA PRO A 617 58.76 11.88 20.88
C PRO A 617 60.08 12.56 20.49
N ASP A 618 61.16 11.78 20.35
CA ASP A 618 62.52 12.25 19.99
C ASP A 618 63.08 11.55 18.73
N GLY A 619 62.23 10.90 17.91
CA GLY A 619 62.63 10.03 16.81
C GLY A 619 61.93 10.29 15.48
N PRO A 620 62.30 9.59 14.39
CA PRO A 620 61.63 9.71 13.11
C PRO A 620 60.19 9.18 13.20
N THR A 621 59.26 9.81 12.48
CA THR A 621 57.93 9.24 12.24
C THR A 621 58.08 7.92 11.49
N LEU A 622 57.49 6.84 12.00
CA LEU A 622 57.48 5.53 11.36
C LEU A 622 56.07 5.18 10.89
N LEU A 623 55.99 4.42 9.79
CA LEU A 623 54.75 3.80 9.34
C LEU A 623 54.82 2.31 9.66
N ALA A 624 53.85 1.76 10.37
CA ALA A 624 53.69 0.33 10.56
C ALA A 624 52.64 -0.20 9.58
N SER A 625 52.92 -1.35 8.96
CA SER A 625 51.97 -2.10 8.15
C SER A 625 51.88 -3.54 8.62
N ALA A 626 50.68 -4.12 8.57
CA ALA A 626 50.44 -5.49 8.93
C ALA A 626 49.56 -6.20 7.91
N GLY A 627 49.67 -7.52 7.83
CA GLY A 627 48.98 -8.26 6.79
C GLY A 627 48.86 -9.76 7.00
N ASN A 628 48.39 -10.42 5.94
CA ASN A 628 48.15 -11.86 5.88
C ASN A 628 49.43 -12.70 5.83
N ASP A 629 50.60 -12.08 5.72
CA ASP A 629 51.89 -12.77 5.86
C ASP A 629 52.31 -12.97 7.32
N HIS A 630 51.42 -12.66 8.26
CA HIS A 630 51.60 -12.83 9.71
C HIS A 630 52.67 -11.90 10.31
N THR A 631 53.11 -10.89 9.55
CA THR A 631 54.14 -9.94 9.98
C THR A 631 53.60 -8.54 10.19
N VAL A 632 54.27 -7.80 11.07
CA VAL A 632 54.15 -6.34 11.15
C VAL A 632 55.48 -5.75 10.70
N ARG A 633 55.46 -4.82 9.75
CA ARG A 633 56.67 -4.19 9.19
C ARG A 633 56.67 -2.71 9.52
N LEU A 634 57.82 -2.20 9.96
CA LEU A 634 58.02 -0.76 10.16
C LEU A 634 58.74 -0.18 8.94
N TRP A 635 58.40 1.05 8.58
CA TRP A 635 58.96 1.77 7.45
C TRP A 635 59.30 3.19 7.87
N ASN A 636 60.37 3.72 7.29
CA ASN A 636 60.63 5.16 7.35
C ASN A 636 59.97 5.84 6.14
N PRO A 637 58.85 6.55 6.31
CA PRO A 637 58.12 7.17 5.21
C PRO A 637 58.88 8.33 4.53
N ALA A 638 59.84 8.95 5.22
CA ALA A 638 60.64 10.04 4.63
C ALA A 638 61.71 9.53 3.67
N THR A 639 62.23 8.32 3.90
CA THR A 639 63.32 7.73 3.09
C THR A 639 62.88 6.54 2.24
N GLY A 640 61.72 5.96 2.51
CA GLY A 640 61.23 4.73 1.89
C GLY A 640 61.97 3.47 2.34
N GLN A 641 62.86 3.56 3.34
CA GLN A 641 63.63 2.41 3.79
C GLN A 641 62.83 1.48 4.72
N PRO A 642 62.93 0.15 4.55
CA PRO A 642 62.34 -0.80 5.48
C PRO A 642 63.08 -0.77 6.83
N GLY A 643 62.31 -0.72 7.91
CA GLY A 643 62.76 -0.92 9.28
C GLY A 643 62.65 -2.39 9.71
N PRO A 644 62.61 -2.66 11.03
CA PRO A 644 62.50 -4.03 11.54
C PRO A 644 61.15 -4.67 11.14
N THR A 645 61.21 -5.99 10.89
CA THR A 645 60.04 -6.84 10.68
C THR A 645 59.76 -7.60 11.98
N LEU A 646 58.60 -7.34 12.57
CA LEU A 646 58.13 -7.93 13.80
C LEU A 646 57.44 -9.25 13.47
N THR A 647 58.03 -10.35 13.94
CA THR A 647 57.55 -11.72 13.72
C THR A 647 57.14 -12.34 15.05
N GLY A 648 56.06 -13.12 15.05
CA GLY A 648 55.55 -13.79 16.25
C GLY A 648 54.09 -14.20 16.18
N HIS A 649 53.26 -13.51 15.39
CA HIS A 649 51.91 -13.98 15.10
C HIS A 649 51.94 -15.25 14.24
N THR A 650 51.01 -16.17 14.49
CA THR A 650 50.91 -17.45 13.75
C THR A 650 49.80 -17.46 12.71
N ALA A 651 49.05 -16.37 12.58
CA ALA A 651 47.94 -16.19 11.65
C ALA A 651 47.87 -14.72 11.19
N PRO A 652 47.01 -14.37 10.20
CA PRO A 652 46.92 -13.00 9.68
C PRO A 652 46.76 -11.94 10.78
N VAL A 653 47.37 -10.78 10.58
CA VAL A 653 47.23 -9.62 11.47
C VAL A 653 46.15 -8.71 10.88
N ASN A 654 45.16 -8.30 11.66
CA ASN A 654 43.98 -7.57 11.18
C ASN A 654 43.97 -6.08 11.52
N ALA A 655 44.55 -5.70 12.66
CA ALA A 655 44.54 -4.32 13.12
C ALA A 655 45.84 -3.96 13.84
N LEU A 656 46.19 -2.68 13.76
CA LEU A 656 47.31 -2.06 14.46
C LEU A 656 46.80 -0.86 15.26
N ALA A 657 47.34 -0.65 16.46
CA ALA A 657 47.08 0.56 17.25
C ALA A 657 48.37 1.07 17.90
N VAL A 658 48.56 2.38 17.91
CA VAL A 658 49.74 3.03 18.51
C VAL A 658 49.37 3.49 19.89
N LEU A 659 50.04 2.95 20.91
CA LEU A 659 49.78 3.23 22.30
C LEU A 659 50.87 4.17 22.87
N PRO A 660 50.59 5.47 22.99
CA PRO A 660 51.46 6.38 23.74
C PRO A 660 51.25 6.16 25.25
N LEU A 661 52.30 5.76 25.96
CA LEU A 661 52.29 5.70 27.42
C LEU A 661 52.77 7.04 28.00
N PRO A 662 52.01 7.68 28.93
CA PRO A 662 52.34 9.01 29.45
C PRO A 662 53.76 9.17 30.01
N ASP A 663 54.28 8.12 30.66
CA ASP A 663 55.60 8.10 31.32
C ASP A 663 56.52 6.96 30.80
N GLY A 664 56.24 6.42 29.60
CA GLY A 664 56.92 5.23 29.07
C GLY A 664 57.12 5.24 27.55
N PRO A 665 57.75 4.20 26.98
CA PRO A 665 57.94 4.10 25.54
C PRO A 665 56.59 3.94 24.81
N THR A 666 56.45 4.58 23.64
CA THR A 666 55.32 4.35 22.74
C THR A 666 55.35 2.90 22.25
N LEU A 667 54.29 2.14 22.49
CA LEU A 667 54.17 0.75 22.05
C LEU A 667 53.30 0.64 20.80
N LEU A 668 53.53 -0.40 20.01
CA LEU A 668 52.66 -0.81 18.92
C LEU A 668 51.88 -2.06 19.34
N ALA A 669 50.56 -2.04 19.22
CA ALA A 669 49.71 -3.20 19.43
C ALA A 669 49.27 -3.79 18.08
N SER A 670 49.26 -5.12 17.97
CA SER A 670 48.76 -5.85 16.80
C SER A 670 47.77 -6.93 17.17
N ALA A 671 46.63 -6.97 16.49
CA ALA A 671 45.56 -7.95 16.67
C ALA A 671 45.54 -8.96 15.52
N SER A 672 45.34 -10.24 15.83
CA SER A 672 45.47 -11.31 14.84
C SER A 672 44.36 -12.36 14.92
N ASP A 673 44.20 -13.08 13.79
CA ASP A 673 43.47 -14.34 13.69
C ASP A 673 44.05 -15.46 14.57
N ASP A 674 45.23 -15.27 15.18
CA ASP A 674 45.79 -16.22 16.15
C ASP A 674 45.20 -16.07 17.56
N HIS A 675 44.11 -15.30 17.67
CA HIS A 675 43.32 -15.06 18.88
C HIS A 675 44.07 -14.21 19.92
N THR A 676 45.21 -13.61 19.56
CA THR A 676 46.03 -12.81 20.46
C THR A 676 46.15 -11.35 20.03
N VAL A 677 46.44 -10.50 21.01
CA VAL A 677 46.97 -9.15 20.78
C VAL A 677 48.41 -9.12 21.27
N ARG A 678 49.35 -8.65 20.44
CA ARG A 678 50.77 -8.53 20.83
C ARG A 678 51.17 -7.07 20.94
N LEU A 679 51.96 -6.76 21.96
CA LEU A 679 52.60 -5.46 22.11
C LEU A 679 54.04 -5.54 21.62
N TRP A 680 54.51 -4.47 20.98
CA TRP A 680 55.86 -4.37 20.44
C TRP A 680 56.46 -3.04 20.82
N ASP A 681 57.77 -3.05 21.09
CA ASP A 681 58.56 -1.83 21.13
C ASP A 681 58.99 -1.49 19.70
N PRO A 682 58.48 -0.41 19.08
CA PRO A 682 58.82 -0.03 17.72
C PRO A 682 60.25 0.51 17.57
N ALA A 683 60.89 0.97 18.65
CA ALA A 683 62.25 1.48 18.61
C ALA A 683 63.29 0.34 18.58
N THR A 684 63.05 -0.73 19.35
CA THR A 684 63.96 -1.88 19.43
C THR A 684 63.54 -3.06 18.55
N GLY A 685 62.27 -3.09 18.11
CA GLY A 685 61.68 -4.21 17.41
C GLY A 685 61.42 -5.44 18.30
N GLN A 686 61.56 -5.30 19.62
CA GLN A 686 61.34 -6.41 20.55
C GLN A 686 59.85 -6.66 20.80
N ALA A 687 59.50 -7.94 20.94
CA ALA A 687 58.17 -8.36 21.37
C ALA A 687 57.98 -8.12 22.87
N GLY A 688 56.93 -7.40 23.23
CA GLY A 688 56.44 -7.26 24.58
C GLY A 688 55.42 -8.36 24.96
N PRO A 689 54.54 -8.08 25.94
CA PRO A 689 53.51 -9.03 26.38
C PRO A 689 52.59 -9.48 25.23
N THR A 690 52.21 -10.76 25.28
CA THR A 690 51.12 -11.31 24.45
C THR A 690 49.87 -11.40 25.29
N LEU A 691 48.83 -10.68 24.88
CA LEU A 691 47.54 -10.60 25.54
C LEU A 691 46.66 -11.74 25.00
N THR A 692 46.38 -12.70 25.87
CA THR A 692 45.59 -13.90 25.55
C THR A 692 44.24 -13.83 26.27
N GLY A 693 43.16 -14.18 25.57
CA GLY A 693 41.84 -14.26 26.19
C GLY A 693 40.68 -14.27 25.19
N HIS A 694 40.87 -13.73 23.98
CA HIS A 694 39.90 -13.90 22.90
C HIS A 694 39.80 -15.38 22.49
N THR A 695 38.60 -15.84 22.18
CA THR A 695 38.36 -17.25 21.79
C THR A 695 38.23 -17.44 20.28
N ASP A 696 38.29 -16.37 19.51
CA ASP A 696 38.24 -16.34 18.04
C ASP A 696 39.06 -15.12 17.53
N TRP A 697 39.08 -14.87 16.22
CA TRP A 697 39.91 -13.86 15.56
C TRP A 697 39.71 -12.46 16.14
N VAL A 698 40.81 -11.76 16.41
CA VAL A 698 40.79 -10.37 16.87
C VAL A 698 40.82 -9.45 15.65
N ARG A 699 39.78 -8.63 15.49
CA ARG A 699 39.56 -7.79 14.30
C ARG A 699 39.91 -6.32 14.47
N ALA A 700 39.72 -5.78 15.67
CA ALA A 700 39.80 -4.35 15.92
C ALA A 700 40.58 -4.03 17.19
N LEU A 701 41.27 -2.88 17.18
CA LEU A 701 41.95 -2.30 18.32
C LEU A 701 41.55 -0.83 18.45
N ALA A 702 41.44 -0.34 19.68
CA ALA A 702 41.29 1.08 19.96
C ALA A 702 42.07 1.47 21.22
N ILE A 703 42.65 2.67 21.22
CA ILE A 703 43.32 3.23 22.39
C ILE A 703 42.34 4.07 23.15
N LEU A 704 42.20 3.76 24.44
CA LEU A 704 41.24 4.39 25.32
C LEU A 704 41.97 5.19 26.41
N PRO A 705 42.19 6.50 26.20
CA PRO A 705 42.68 7.39 27.24
C PRO A 705 41.56 7.68 28.24
N LEU A 706 41.75 7.29 29.50
CA LEU A 706 40.85 7.65 30.59
C LEU A 706 41.29 9.00 31.18
N PRO A 707 40.38 9.98 31.36
CA PRO A 707 40.72 11.34 31.80
C PRO A 707 41.54 11.40 33.12
N ASP A 708 41.24 10.51 34.06
CA ASP A 708 41.86 10.45 35.40
C ASP A 708 42.46 9.06 35.71
N GLY A 709 42.76 8.25 34.68
CA GLY A 709 43.16 6.85 34.84
C GLY A 709 44.22 6.38 33.83
N PRO A 710 44.66 5.12 33.90
CA PRO A 710 45.63 4.57 32.94
C PRO A 710 45.02 4.49 31.53
N THR A 711 45.84 4.71 30.51
CA THR A 711 45.46 4.43 29.12
C THR A 711 45.25 2.93 28.93
N LEU A 712 44.04 2.54 28.54
CA LEU A 712 43.70 1.15 28.27
C LEU A 712 43.77 0.84 26.77
N LEU A 713 44.04 -0.42 26.45
CA LEU A 713 43.90 -0.95 25.09
C LEU A 713 42.59 -1.72 25.01
N ALA A 714 41.72 -1.37 24.06
CA ALA A 714 40.53 -2.15 23.75
C ALA A 714 40.78 -3.04 22.54
N SER A 715 40.36 -4.29 22.60
CA SER A 715 40.37 -5.23 21.47
C SER A 715 39.00 -5.85 21.26
N ALA A 716 38.65 -6.16 20.02
CA ALA A 716 37.39 -6.81 19.71
C ALA A 716 37.50 -7.79 18.54
N GLY A 717 36.62 -8.79 18.49
CA GLY A 717 36.77 -9.89 17.55
C GLY A 717 35.51 -10.70 17.25
N ASN A 718 35.75 -11.83 16.57
CA ASN A 718 34.73 -12.81 16.19
C ASN A 718 34.10 -13.54 17.37
N ASP A 719 34.68 -13.45 18.58
CA ASP A 719 34.08 -14.03 19.78
C ASP A 719 32.95 -13.17 20.37
N HIS A 720 32.54 -12.12 19.65
CA HIS A 720 31.45 -11.21 19.99
C HIS A 720 31.75 -10.34 21.23
N THR A 721 33.00 -10.31 21.68
CA THR A 721 33.41 -9.56 22.87
C THR A 721 34.28 -8.37 22.53
N VAL A 722 34.24 -7.37 23.42
CA VAL A 722 35.26 -6.33 23.51
C VAL A 722 36.00 -6.52 24.82
N ARG A 723 37.34 -6.55 24.79
CA ARG A 723 38.18 -6.73 25.96
C ARG A 723 39.03 -5.50 26.20
N LEU A 724 39.12 -5.06 27.45
CA LEU A 724 40.00 -3.98 27.89
C LEU A 724 41.23 -4.57 28.55
N TRP A 725 42.39 -4.06 28.19
CA TRP A 725 43.69 -4.50 28.68
C TRP A 725 44.43 -3.33 29.30
N ASP A 726 45.08 -3.59 30.42
CA ASP A 726 46.12 -2.69 30.91
C ASP A 726 47.43 -3.03 30.16
N PRO A 727 47.91 -2.14 29.29
CA PRO A 727 49.11 -2.41 28.51
C PRO A 727 50.41 -2.38 29.32
N ALA A 728 50.43 -1.74 30.50
CA ALA A 728 51.62 -1.70 31.34
C ALA A 728 51.86 -3.04 32.06
N THR A 729 50.78 -3.70 32.49
CA THR A 729 50.83 -4.98 33.20
C THR A 729 50.57 -6.19 32.29
N GLY A 730 49.98 -5.97 31.11
CA GLY A 730 49.51 -7.02 30.21
C GLY A 730 48.32 -7.80 30.76
N GLN A 731 47.68 -7.33 31.83
CA GLN A 731 46.53 -8.01 32.43
C GLN A 731 45.23 -7.66 31.70
N ALA A 732 44.35 -8.67 31.60
CA ALA A 732 42.98 -8.48 31.17
C ALA A 732 42.20 -7.72 32.25
N GLY A 733 41.62 -6.59 31.87
CA GLY A 733 40.65 -5.86 32.68
C GLY A 733 39.24 -6.42 32.46
N LEU A 734 38.37 -5.61 31.87
CA LEU A 734 36.96 -5.93 31.65
C LEU A 734 36.73 -6.66 30.32
N THR A 735 35.79 -7.61 30.32
CA THR A 735 35.23 -8.20 29.09
C THR A 735 33.80 -7.72 28.94
N LEU A 736 33.56 -6.93 27.90
CA LEU A 736 32.27 -6.36 27.55
C LEU A 736 31.55 -7.34 26.62
N THR A 737 30.37 -7.77 27.05
CA THR A 737 29.55 -8.77 26.36
C THR A 737 28.18 -8.18 26.05
N GLY A 738 27.62 -8.55 24.90
CA GLY A 738 26.29 -8.08 24.50
C GLY A 738 26.04 -8.13 23.00
N HIS A 739 27.09 -8.03 22.18
CA HIS A 739 26.94 -8.28 20.74
C HIS A 739 26.58 -9.76 20.47
N THR A 740 25.73 -9.99 19.47
CA THR A 740 25.32 -11.34 19.05
C THR A 740 26.04 -11.81 17.77
N GLY A 741 26.86 -10.93 17.18
CA GLY A 741 27.70 -11.20 16.02
C GLY A 741 29.10 -10.61 16.18
N TRP A 742 29.95 -10.85 15.18
CA TRP A 742 31.35 -10.44 15.18
C TRP A 742 31.51 -8.94 15.36
N VAL A 743 32.38 -8.52 16.28
CA VAL A 743 32.71 -7.10 16.45
C VAL A 743 33.78 -6.72 15.43
N THR A 744 33.45 -5.77 14.56
CA THR A 744 34.21 -5.46 13.34
C THR A 744 35.07 -4.21 13.49
N ALA A 745 34.65 -3.24 14.29
CA ALA A 745 35.36 -1.99 14.52
C ALA A 745 35.12 -1.43 15.92
N LEU A 746 36.09 -0.66 16.40
CA LEU A 746 36.04 0.07 17.66
C LEU A 746 36.32 1.55 17.40
N ALA A 747 35.69 2.45 18.15
CA ALA A 747 36.00 3.87 18.14
C ALA A 747 35.86 4.46 19.53
N VAL A 748 36.68 5.45 19.86
CA VAL A 748 36.63 6.15 21.15
C VAL A 748 35.94 7.48 20.99
N LEU A 749 34.84 7.66 21.70
CA LEU A 749 34.00 8.84 21.66
C LEU A 749 34.25 9.71 22.91
N PRO A 750 35.04 10.79 22.80
CA PRO A 750 35.14 11.78 23.87
C PRO A 750 33.85 12.61 23.92
N LEU A 751 33.32 12.80 25.12
CA LEU A 751 32.12 13.59 25.38
C LEU A 751 32.48 14.98 25.90
N PRO A 752 31.63 16.00 25.66
CA PRO A 752 31.88 17.38 26.13
C PRO A 752 31.98 17.52 27.65
N ASP A 753 31.38 16.59 28.40
CA ASP A 753 31.41 16.55 29.87
C ASP A 753 32.71 15.93 30.44
N GLY A 754 33.66 15.61 29.57
CA GLY A 754 34.94 15.01 29.93
C GLY A 754 34.90 13.48 30.05
N ARG A 755 33.75 12.82 29.89
CA ARG A 755 33.68 11.35 29.86
C ARG A 755 34.14 10.79 28.52
N THR A 756 34.61 9.55 28.53
CA THR A 756 35.02 8.83 27.33
C THR A 756 34.20 7.54 27.19
N LEU A 757 33.48 7.40 26.09
CA LEU A 757 32.76 6.16 25.74
C LEU A 757 33.52 5.35 24.70
N LEU A 758 33.39 4.03 24.75
CA LEU A 758 33.86 3.13 23.71
C LEU A 758 32.67 2.72 22.84
N ALA A 759 32.77 2.91 21.53
CA ALA A 759 31.79 2.45 20.56
C ALA A 759 32.30 1.16 19.89
N SER A 760 31.43 0.17 19.71
CA SER A 760 31.73 -1.07 18.97
C SER A 760 30.68 -1.31 17.90
N ALA A 761 31.13 -1.58 16.67
CA ALA A 761 30.30 -1.96 15.54
C ALA A 761 30.33 -3.47 15.34
N SER A 762 29.19 -4.05 14.95
CA SER A 762 29.09 -5.50 14.82
C SER A 762 28.31 -5.97 13.58
N ALA A 763 28.56 -7.23 13.23
CA ALA A 763 27.79 -8.02 12.28
C ALA A 763 26.34 -8.27 12.73
N ASP A 764 25.99 -7.98 14.00
CA ASP A 764 24.60 -8.02 14.49
C ASP A 764 23.75 -6.79 14.11
N HIS A 765 24.25 -5.97 13.17
CA HIS A 765 23.59 -4.76 12.65
C HIS A 765 23.53 -3.59 13.65
N THR A 766 24.21 -3.71 14.80
CA THR A 766 24.19 -2.68 15.84
C THR A 766 25.55 -2.01 16.06
N VAL A 767 25.48 -0.81 16.61
CA VAL A 767 26.63 -0.15 17.24
C VAL A 767 26.32 -0.02 18.73
N ARG A 768 27.18 -0.54 19.61
CA ARG A 768 26.99 -0.45 21.07
C ARG A 768 27.95 0.57 21.65
N LEU A 769 27.47 1.36 22.60
CA LEU A 769 28.31 2.22 23.43
C LEU A 769 28.58 1.54 24.77
N TRP A 770 29.77 1.71 25.29
CA TRP A 770 30.21 1.15 26.55
C TRP A 770 30.85 2.25 27.40
N ASP A 771 30.50 2.27 28.67
CA ASP A 771 31.28 3.00 29.66
C ASP A 771 32.45 2.12 30.09
N PRO A 772 33.70 2.49 29.74
CA PRO A 772 34.86 1.67 30.05
C PRO A 772 35.26 1.70 31.54
N ALA A 773 34.81 2.68 32.32
CA ALA A 773 35.12 2.76 33.74
C ALA A 773 34.27 1.77 34.54
N THR A 774 33.01 1.59 34.15
CA THR A 774 32.04 0.71 34.84
C THR A 774 31.84 -0.64 34.16
N GLY A 775 32.19 -0.75 32.87
CA GLY A 775 31.89 -1.91 32.03
C GLY A 775 30.40 -2.05 31.70
N GLN A 776 29.57 -1.06 32.06
CA GLN A 776 28.13 -1.11 31.82
C GLN A 776 27.84 -0.87 30.33
N PRO A 777 26.93 -1.65 29.73
CA PRO A 777 26.43 -1.37 28.39
C PRO A 777 25.65 -0.05 28.41
N GLY A 778 26.06 0.89 27.57
CA GLY A 778 25.29 2.07 27.23
C GLY A 778 24.22 1.77 26.16
N PRO A 779 23.72 2.81 25.47
CA PRO A 779 22.71 2.64 24.43
C PRO A 779 23.25 1.81 23.25
N THR A 780 22.35 1.00 22.68
CA THR A 780 22.57 0.28 21.43
C THR A 780 21.93 1.07 20.30
N LEU A 781 22.74 1.49 19.34
CA LEU A 781 22.34 2.23 18.16
C LEU A 781 21.93 1.22 17.07
N THR A 782 20.65 1.26 16.71
CA THR A 782 20.03 0.39 15.72
C THR A 782 19.56 1.21 14.52
N GLY A 783 19.79 0.72 13.30
CA GLY A 783 19.37 1.41 12.08
C GLY A 783 20.03 0.86 10.82
N HIS A 784 21.17 0.20 10.97
CA HIS A 784 21.74 -0.61 9.88
C HIS A 784 20.90 -1.87 9.64
N THR A 785 20.76 -2.25 8.38
CA THR A 785 20.02 -3.47 7.98
C THR A 785 20.95 -4.61 7.55
N ASP A 786 22.26 -4.40 7.62
CA ASP A 786 23.32 -5.38 7.33
C ASP A 786 24.55 -5.07 8.22
N TRP A 787 25.64 -5.83 8.11
CA TRP A 787 26.80 -5.74 9.02
C TRP A 787 27.37 -4.33 9.06
N VAL A 788 27.62 -3.82 10.26
CA VAL A 788 28.37 -2.58 10.45
C VAL A 788 29.86 -2.92 10.33
N ARG A 789 30.60 -2.20 9.50
CA ARG A 789 32.02 -2.49 9.20
C ARG A 789 33.00 -1.46 9.73
N ALA A 790 32.57 -0.22 9.89
CA ALA A 790 33.47 0.86 10.28
C ALA A 790 32.77 1.85 11.21
N LEU A 791 33.56 2.44 12.08
CA LEU A 791 33.20 3.56 12.93
C LEU A 791 34.17 4.71 12.69
N ALA A 792 33.65 5.93 12.71
CA ALA A 792 34.45 7.14 12.67
C ALA A 792 33.88 8.16 13.67
N VAL A 793 34.77 8.89 14.33
CA VAL A 793 34.40 9.93 15.28
C VAL A 793 34.67 11.28 14.61
N LEU A 794 33.65 12.14 14.60
CA LEU A 794 33.70 13.45 13.95
C LEU A 794 33.67 14.53 15.03
N PRO A 795 34.84 15.04 15.45
CA PRO A 795 34.90 16.20 16.33
C PRO A 795 34.47 17.44 15.54
N LEU A 796 33.47 18.15 16.07
CA LEU A 796 33.00 19.41 15.49
C LEU A 796 33.41 20.57 16.41
N PRO A 797 33.91 21.71 15.87
CA PRO A 797 34.40 22.82 16.69
C PRO A 797 33.33 23.43 17.63
N ASP A 798 32.07 23.44 17.19
CA ASP A 798 30.97 24.15 17.85
C ASP A 798 29.77 23.24 18.17
N ARG A 799 29.92 21.91 18.11
CA ARG A 799 28.84 20.92 18.29
C ARG A 799 29.35 19.68 19.04
N PRO A 800 28.45 18.89 19.67
CA PRO A 800 28.85 17.62 20.24
C PRO A 800 29.50 16.73 19.18
N THR A 801 30.52 15.98 19.60
CA THR A 801 31.22 15.01 18.77
C THR A 801 30.23 13.99 18.22
N LEU A 802 30.21 13.82 16.90
CA LEU A 802 29.32 12.86 16.25
C LEU A 802 30.03 11.52 16.07
N LEU A 803 29.26 10.44 16.08
CA LEU A 803 29.72 9.12 15.69
C LEU A 803 29.14 8.81 14.31
N ALA A 804 29.95 8.32 13.38
CA ALA A 804 29.47 7.78 12.11
C ALA A 804 29.71 6.28 12.06
N SER A 805 28.73 5.53 11.58
CA SER A 805 28.84 4.10 11.31
C SER A 805 28.56 3.80 9.85
N ALA A 806 29.31 2.87 9.26
CA ALA A 806 29.13 2.47 7.87
C ALA A 806 28.83 0.97 7.80
N GLY A 807 27.77 0.60 7.04
CA GLY A 807 27.28 -0.76 6.93
C GLY A 807 27.30 -1.34 5.51
N ASN A 808 27.20 -2.67 5.41
CA ASN A 808 27.03 -3.38 4.14
C ASN A 808 25.73 -3.04 3.41
N ASP A 809 24.77 -2.45 4.12
CA ASP A 809 23.53 -1.91 3.59
C ASP A 809 23.74 -0.67 2.70
N ARG A 810 25.01 -0.31 2.44
CA ARG A 810 25.45 0.83 1.62
C ARG A 810 25.05 2.17 2.23
N THR A 811 24.87 2.21 3.55
CA THR A 811 24.53 3.42 4.27
C THR A 811 25.66 3.83 5.22
N ILE A 812 25.75 5.14 5.44
CA ILE A 812 26.50 5.74 6.53
C ILE A 812 25.47 6.44 7.41
N LEU A 813 25.39 6.03 8.67
CA LEU A 813 24.53 6.64 9.67
C LEU A 813 25.38 7.55 10.55
N VAL A 814 24.88 8.76 10.82
CA VAL A 814 25.55 9.73 11.70
C VAL A 814 24.68 9.89 12.94
N TRP A 815 25.29 9.65 14.08
CA TRP A 815 24.69 9.65 15.41
C TRP A 815 25.19 10.88 16.16
N ALA A 816 24.26 11.68 16.68
CA ALA A 816 24.57 12.80 17.56
C ALA A 816 24.22 12.38 19.00
N PRO A 817 25.10 12.58 19.98
CA PRO A 817 24.74 12.38 21.38
C PRO A 817 23.84 13.54 21.82
N ASP A 818 22.56 13.25 22.06
CA ASP A 818 21.64 14.20 22.70
C ASP A 818 22.02 14.28 24.19
N PHE A 819 22.58 15.42 24.59
CA PHE A 819 22.61 15.83 25.98
C PHE A 819 21.40 16.73 26.20
N GLU A 820 20.53 16.39 27.15
CA GLU A 820 19.47 17.29 27.64
C GLU A 820 20.02 18.68 28.00
#